data_AF-A0ABD6VK37-F1
#
_entry.id   AF-A0ABD6VK37-F1
#
_cell.length_a   1.000
_cell.length_b   1.000
_cell.length_c   1.000
_cell.angle_alpha   90.00
_cell.angle_beta   90.00
_cell.angle_gamma   90.00
#
_symmetry.space_group_name_H-M   'P 1'
#
loop_
_entity.id
_entity.type
_entity.pdbx_description
1 polymer ?
#
loop_
_entity_poly.entity_id
_entity_poly.type
_entity_poly.pdbx_seq_one_letter_code
_entity_poly.pdbx_strand_id
1 'polypeptide(L)'
;MSDIIINLDRINDINEYSESTMLQQTAKRKLDTLLNSFIENIETNTTTEIQSCCKKNNQLNKLQRRNSTIFVNGQRGTGKTTFLNAVLDFYSKNENGICPLAFIDPTLIETHQNIIVDIVVKFKQLYDESLKYCSDQEQYHELNKYLEKMAEGLRLLGEQKNNHSKHDDAWFLSQALKNSKSGQCLEERFHQFIDKIATTLNKKLFIIAIDDVDTNTEKAYEILENIRRYLSHPRIVVIISGDVTLYNHIVKNRKKIELNGLKHDTKENTETERLVGHLTQQYLTKIFPVYQRIELKKLNQINNELNIKIITKKGKEKKGITELLSEILTASFQSKPQHTNSYMDFLLSQPIRSVVQFLKQVTENKVNDEFFYSPEDIMIALKFIFINELIEEKIDNILLETDDPSINQISSVVFDICHRYGELETGFYLRSNSIHDSYNAAKFYIATILNKKLEKNTLSNALKFMISGGATANTYLHYIENNRDKENLSERYKNYIGITRNENITTIAAHLGAIIFSENIRKKKIHSGIIRINRRKQNPQNFDETSFKKVTKWSHSDVIGSLEQLSIKMHGKNTEFHEYIDYVAATTILISSYSTQEGPEKRDFISILSFIAVIAQLLEEKGDIDIRRFIPLNTYSSPSLLPTTKNEADSTFDNDDPSEISEGEGSGNENSIILNGLINEWKKDIEKEKITCSPLLIGKVWERIQYTLTSISDNASMHSVNYKNENVKNDILLDIAFSRFIWGLINSILIEEIRYNRNVPQELVDSFISAKNVSTAYDELLSNLSKIEQFIEKNKKIKFSSILPITHAFIGCPLILPFITLTDPIYGEETESGKTKIKNLFNQIKQIYNNDADGELTSEESKIVDLISSSINEKDGYLFISKLIISGCFRKSE
;
A
#
# COMPACT_ATOMS: atom_id res chain seq x y z
N MET A 1 10.85 5.50 -32.78
CA MET A 1 11.09 6.37 -31.61
C MET A 1 12.55 6.28 -31.25
N SER A 2 13.22 7.39 -30.92
CA SER A 2 14.58 7.35 -30.39
C SER A 2 14.56 6.74 -28.99
N ASP A 3 15.37 5.71 -28.74
CA ASP A 3 15.54 5.15 -27.40
C ASP A 3 16.35 6.13 -26.54
N ILE A 4 15.87 6.42 -25.32
CA ILE A 4 16.65 7.15 -24.31
C ILE A 4 17.27 6.15 -23.34
N ILE A 5 18.55 6.35 -23.04
CA ILE A 5 19.31 5.44 -22.19
C ILE A 5 19.59 6.09 -20.84
N ILE A 6 19.14 5.46 -19.76
CA ILE A 6 19.54 5.77 -18.38
C ILE A 6 20.61 4.75 -17.97
N ASN A 7 21.83 5.23 -17.69
CA ASN A 7 22.92 4.40 -17.18
C ASN A 7 23.00 4.55 -15.65
N LEU A 8 22.69 3.48 -14.92
CA LEU A 8 22.67 3.51 -13.44
C LEU A 8 24.08 3.65 -12.83
N ASP A 9 25.15 3.46 -13.60
CA ASP A 9 26.53 3.65 -13.11
C ASP A 9 27.02 5.09 -13.27
N ARG A 10 26.45 5.81 -14.23
CA ARG A 10 26.82 7.19 -14.56
C ARG A 10 25.79 8.21 -14.06
N ILE A 11 25.03 7.87 -13.01
CA ILE A 11 23.98 8.76 -12.45
C ILE A 11 24.57 10.12 -12.01
N ASN A 12 25.86 10.14 -11.62
CA ASN A 12 26.55 11.35 -11.15
C ASN A 12 27.32 12.09 -12.27
N ASP A 13 27.36 11.56 -13.50
CA ASP A 13 28.07 12.21 -14.61
C ASP A 13 27.19 13.29 -15.23
N ILE A 14 27.23 14.49 -14.63
CA ILE A 14 26.45 15.66 -15.06
C ILE A 14 27.05 16.28 -16.35
N ASN A 15 28.27 15.91 -16.74
CA ASN A 15 29.11 16.66 -17.69
C ASN A 15 29.12 16.12 -19.13
N GLU A 16 28.43 15.01 -19.45
CA GLU A 16 28.36 14.48 -20.82
C GLU A 16 26.95 14.69 -21.42
N TYR A 17 26.75 15.85 -22.04
CA TYR A 17 25.55 16.11 -22.84
C TYR A 17 25.54 15.25 -24.11
N SER A 18 24.51 14.42 -24.26
CA SER A 18 24.11 13.84 -25.55
C SER A 18 22.59 13.96 -25.72
N GLU A 19 22.11 14.32 -26.92
CA GLU A 19 20.66 14.39 -27.17
C GLU A 19 19.95 13.06 -26.93
N SER A 20 20.66 11.94 -27.09
CA SER A 20 20.18 10.57 -26.83
C SER A 20 20.04 10.22 -25.35
N THR A 21 20.64 10.98 -24.42
CA THR A 21 20.52 10.77 -22.97
C THR A 21 19.59 11.77 -22.28
N MET A 22 19.12 12.81 -23.01
CA MET A 22 18.27 13.85 -22.44
C MET A 22 16.82 13.37 -22.26
N LEU A 23 16.37 13.24 -21.02
CA LEU A 23 15.00 12.82 -20.69
C LEU A 23 13.93 13.85 -21.10
N GLN A 24 14.20 15.13 -20.87
CA GLN A 24 13.22 16.22 -21.02
C GLN A 24 13.22 16.82 -22.44
N GLN A 25 13.12 15.99 -23.49
CA GLN A 25 13.20 16.45 -24.90
C GLN A 25 12.07 17.42 -25.28
N THR A 26 10.85 17.17 -24.80
CA THR A 26 9.70 18.04 -25.06
C THR A 26 9.89 19.43 -24.44
N ALA A 27 10.50 19.50 -23.25
CA ALA A 27 10.87 20.76 -22.61
C ALA A 27 11.94 21.51 -23.41
N LYS A 28 12.95 20.78 -23.94
CA LYS A 28 13.98 21.36 -24.84
C LYS A 28 13.34 22.00 -26.07
N ARG A 29 12.48 21.27 -26.79
CA ARG A 29 11.82 21.81 -28.00
C ARG A 29 11.03 23.10 -27.72
N LYS A 30 10.34 23.15 -26.57
CA LYS A 30 9.62 24.35 -26.14
C LYS A 30 10.57 25.50 -25.83
N LEU A 31 11.70 25.22 -25.18
CA LEU A 31 12.75 26.20 -24.92
C LEU A 31 13.32 26.76 -26.23
N ASP A 32 13.67 25.90 -27.18
CA ASP A 32 14.21 26.31 -28.48
C ASP A 32 13.24 27.22 -29.23
N THR A 33 11.94 26.90 -29.19
CA THR A 33 10.87 27.73 -29.76
C THR A 33 10.81 29.11 -29.11
N LEU A 34 10.90 29.19 -27.78
CA LEU A 34 10.90 30.45 -27.04
C LEU A 34 12.14 31.30 -27.35
N LEU A 35 13.34 30.69 -27.34
CA LEU A 35 14.58 31.39 -27.63
C LEU A 35 14.60 31.96 -29.06
N ASN A 36 14.15 31.19 -30.06
CA ASN A 36 14.04 31.67 -31.43
C ASN A 36 13.03 32.82 -31.55
N SER A 37 11.88 32.72 -30.87
CA SER A 37 10.91 33.83 -30.85
C SER A 37 11.49 35.11 -30.25
N PHE A 38 12.37 35.01 -29.25
CA PHE A 38 13.06 36.18 -28.70
C PHE A 38 14.04 36.79 -29.69
N ILE A 39 14.77 35.97 -30.46
CA ILE A 39 15.69 36.45 -31.50
C ILE A 39 14.92 37.16 -32.62
N GLU A 40 13.86 36.56 -33.16
CA GLU A 40 13.01 37.18 -34.20
C GLU A 40 12.45 38.53 -33.74
N ASN A 41 12.05 38.62 -32.47
CA ASN A 41 11.57 39.87 -31.87
C ASN A 41 12.66 40.94 -31.69
N ILE A 42 13.94 40.57 -31.63
CA ILE A 42 15.06 41.52 -31.61
C ILE A 42 15.30 42.04 -33.04
N GLU A 43 15.30 41.15 -34.03
CA GLU A 43 15.59 41.47 -35.44
C GLU A 43 14.50 42.35 -36.09
N THR A 44 13.23 42.11 -35.76
CA THR A 44 12.10 42.94 -36.22
C THR A 44 12.14 44.37 -35.67
N ASN A 45 12.59 44.56 -34.43
CA ASN A 45 12.71 45.88 -33.82
C ASN A 45 13.81 46.72 -34.44
N THR A 46 14.99 46.13 -34.67
CA THR A 46 16.11 46.83 -35.33
C THR A 46 15.74 47.28 -36.74
N THR A 47 14.88 46.56 -37.46
CA THR A 47 14.38 47.00 -38.78
C THR A 47 13.40 48.18 -38.69
N THR A 48 12.51 48.21 -37.69
CA THR A 48 11.61 49.36 -37.45
C THR A 48 12.32 50.61 -36.94
N GLU A 49 13.38 50.48 -36.14
CA GLU A 49 14.16 51.65 -35.67
C GLU A 49 14.90 52.33 -36.83
N ILE A 50 15.45 51.56 -37.77
CA ILE A 50 16.11 52.08 -38.98
C ILE A 50 15.14 52.85 -39.90
N GLN A 51 13.86 52.47 -39.97
CA GLN A 51 12.84 53.22 -40.73
C GLN A 51 12.33 54.47 -40.01
N SER A 52 12.45 54.57 -38.68
CA SER A 52 11.90 55.68 -37.89
C SER A 52 12.85 56.88 -37.73
N CYS A 53 14.11 56.75 -38.18
CA CYS A 53 15.16 57.78 -38.07
C CYS A 53 14.86 59.08 -38.87
N CYS A 54 13.74 59.15 -39.60
CA CYS A 54 13.33 60.31 -40.37
C CYS A 54 12.31 61.26 -39.69
N LYS A 55 11.91 61.09 -38.42
CA LYS A 55 11.02 62.06 -37.73
C LYS A 55 11.46 62.40 -36.29
N LYS A 56 11.78 63.68 -36.09
CA LYS A 56 12.30 64.31 -34.86
C LYS A 56 11.33 64.31 -33.66
N ASN A 57 11.96 64.29 -32.47
CA ASN A 57 11.64 64.94 -31.19
C ASN A 57 10.19 64.90 -30.66
N ASN A 58 9.96 64.05 -29.65
CA ASN A 58 9.32 64.47 -28.41
C ASN A 58 9.51 63.44 -27.28
N GLN A 59 9.54 63.97 -26.06
CA GLN A 59 9.92 63.39 -24.77
C GLN A 59 9.22 62.07 -24.39
N LEU A 60 10.00 61.00 -24.35
CA LEU A 60 10.04 59.91 -23.35
C LEU A 60 11.02 58.90 -23.94
N ASN A 61 12.29 58.94 -23.53
CA ASN A 61 13.24 57.86 -23.84
C ASN A 61 12.70 56.60 -23.15
N LYS A 62 11.81 55.88 -23.83
CA LYS A 62 11.15 54.70 -23.31
C LYS A 62 12.19 53.59 -23.36
N LEU A 63 12.93 53.40 -22.28
CA LEU A 63 13.81 52.24 -22.11
C LEU A 63 13.00 51.00 -22.50
N GLN A 64 13.46 50.26 -23.51
CA GLN A 64 12.71 49.12 -24.02
C GLN A 64 12.82 47.98 -23.02
N ARG A 65 11.79 47.82 -22.17
CA ARG A 65 11.68 46.72 -21.22
C ARG A 65 10.95 45.54 -21.86
N ARG A 66 11.54 44.36 -21.78
CA ARG A 66 10.91 43.09 -22.15
C ARG A 66 11.09 42.09 -21.02
N ASN A 67 10.00 41.38 -20.68
CA ASN A 67 10.11 40.21 -19.83
C ASN A 67 10.47 39.00 -20.72
N SER A 68 11.73 38.62 -20.66
CA SER A 68 12.29 37.44 -21.31
C SER A 68 12.65 36.36 -20.27
N THR A 69 11.85 36.23 -19.21
CA THR A 69 12.02 35.20 -18.19
C THR A 69 11.28 33.93 -18.58
N ILE A 70 12.03 32.84 -18.75
CA ILE A 70 11.49 31.50 -18.96
C ILE A 70 11.49 30.77 -17.62
N PHE A 71 10.31 30.34 -17.17
CA PHE A 71 10.18 29.59 -15.93
C PHE A 71 10.16 28.09 -16.20
N VAL A 72 11.12 27.35 -15.65
CA VAL A 72 11.19 25.88 -15.70
C VAL A 72 10.60 25.31 -14.41
N ASN A 73 9.34 24.92 -14.49
CA ASN A 73 8.59 24.36 -13.37
C ASN A 73 8.94 22.87 -13.19
N GLY A 74 9.24 22.49 -11.95
CA GLY A 74 9.39 21.09 -11.57
C GLY A 74 9.53 20.92 -10.06
N GLN A 75 8.90 19.88 -9.53
CA GLN A 75 9.08 19.46 -8.14
C GLN A 75 10.55 19.07 -7.86
N ARG A 76 10.91 18.97 -6.58
CA ARG A 76 12.25 18.51 -6.19
C ARG A 76 12.54 17.12 -6.79
N GLY A 77 13.70 16.95 -7.42
CA GLY A 77 14.13 15.66 -7.98
C GLY A 77 13.62 15.33 -9.40
N THR A 78 12.92 16.23 -10.10
CA THR A 78 12.49 16.05 -11.50
C THR A 78 13.60 16.29 -12.54
N GLY A 79 14.78 16.74 -12.10
CA GLY A 79 15.95 16.96 -12.95
C GLY A 79 16.11 18.40 -13.46
N LYS A 80 15.66 19.43 -12.71
CA LYS A 80 15.83 20.86 -13.03
C LYS A 80 17.28 21.24 -13.36
N THR A 81 18.19 21.03 -12.42
CA THR A 81 19.64 21.27 -12.58
C THR A 81 20.21 20.53 -13.78
N THR A 82 19.90 19.23 -13.92
CA THR A 82 20.37 18.40 -15.02
C THR A 82 19.88 18.91 -16.38
N PHE A 83 18.61 19.33 -16.46
CA PHE A 83 18.04 19.93 -17.66
C PHE A 83 18.71 21.26 -18.02
N LEU A 84 18.94 22.14 -17.04
CA LEU A 84 19.60 23.42 -17.27
C LEU A 84 21.04 23.25 -17.75
N ASN A 85 21.85 22.42 -17.06
CA ASN A 85 23.24 22.16 -17.47
C ASN A 85 23.30 21.60 -18.90
N ALA A 86 22.46 20.60 -19.19
CA ALA A 86 22.35 20.00 -20.52
C ALA A 86 22.03 21.03 -21.62
N VAL A 87 21.10 21.95 -21.35
CA VAL A 87 20.73 23.02 -22.28
C VAL A 87 21.88 24.02 -22.46
N LEU A 88 22.51 24.46 -21.37
CA LEU A 88 23.60 25.44 -21.44
C LEU A 88 24.82 24.86 -22.18
N ASP A 89 25.15 23.60 -21.95
CA ASP A 89 26.20 22.88 -22.67
C ASP A 89 25.92 22.73 -24.16
N PHE A 90 24.66 22.56 -24.55
CA PHE A 90 24.26 22.54 -25.95
C PHE A 90 24.46 23.90 -26.62
N TYR A 91 24.06 24.98 -25.95
CA TYR A 91 24.17 26.34 -26.49
C TYR A 91 25.60 26.91 -26.43
N SER A 92 26.45 26.43 -25.52
CA SER A 92 27.87 26.83 -25.47
C SER A 92 28.67 26.29 -26.65
N LYS A 93 28.29 25.12 -27.18
CA LYS A 93 28.92 24.47 -28.34
C LYS A 93 28.36 24.92 -29.70
N ASN A 94 27.19 25.57 -29.73
CA ASN A 94 26.53 26.01 -30.97
C ASN A 94 26.93 27.44 -31.36
N GLU A 95 27.16 27.67 -32.66
CA GLU A 95 27.56 28.97 -33.20
C GLU A 95 26.38 29.93 -33.51
N ASN A 96 25.16 29.62 -33.06
CA ASN A 96 23.91 30.32 -33.43
C ASN A 96 23.76 31.74 -32.84
N GLY A 97 24.84 32.36 -32.34
CA GLY A 97 24.81 33.70 -31.73
C GLY A 97 24.16 33.78 -30.35
N ILE A 98 23.68 32.64 -29.80
CA ILE A 98 23.22 32.51 -28.41
C ILE A 98 24.43 32.21 -27.53
N CYS A 99 24.54 32.90 -26.39
CA CYS A 99 25.67 32.77 -25.48
C CYS A 99 25.18 32.50 -24.05
N PRO A 100 25.41 31.29 -23.51
CA PRO A 100 25.28 31.04 -22.08
C PRO A 100 26.27 31.92 -21.30
N LEU A 101 25.76 32.85 -20.49
CA LEU A 101 26.58 33.79 -19.73
C LEU A 101 26.92 33.25 -18.34
N ALA A 102 25.89 32.76 -17.63
CA ALA A 102 26.02 32.38 -16.24
C ALA A 102 25.04 31.25 -15.88
N PHE A 103 25.52 30.32 -15.05
CA PHE A 103 24.73 29.38 -14.28
C PHE A 103 24.89 29.76 -12.81
N ILE A 104 23.81 30.23 -12.19
CA ILE A 104 23.81 30.80 -10.85
C ILE A 104 22.98 29.90 -9.94
N ASP A 105 23.60 29.39 -8.89
CA ASP A 105 22.92 28.75 -7.76
C ASP A 105 22.93 29.71 -6.56
N PRO A 106 21.79 30.31 -6.18
CA PRO A 106 21.69 31.22 -5.05
C PRO A 106 22.11 30.64 -3.70
N THR A 107 22.12 29.31 -3.57
CA THR A 107 22.58 28.63 -2.36
C THR A 107 24.10 28.70 -2.19
N LEU A 108 24.84 28.85 -3.29
CA LEU A 108 26.31 28.92 -3.30
C LEU A 108 26.85 30.36 -3.15
N ILE A 109 26.01 31.38 -3.29
CA ILE A 109 26.40 32.79 -3.18
C ILE A 109 26.36 33.25 -1.71
N GLU A 110 27.34 34.03 -1.27
CA GLU A 110 27.35 34.64 0.08
C GLU A 110 26.07 35.44 0.36
N THR A 111 25.57 35.40 1.60
CA THR A 111 24.23 35.89 2.00
C THR A 111 23.94 37.38 1.73
N HIS A 112 24.94 38.19 1.36
CA HIS A 112 24.79 39.63 1.17
C HIS A 112 25.12 40.11 -0.25
N GLN A 113 25.56 39.23 -1.15
CA GLN A 113 25.95 39.62 -2.50
C GLN A 113 24.72 39.69 -3.43
N ASN A 114 24.56 40.82 -4.11
CA ASN A 114 23.46 41.02 -5.04
C ASN A 114 23.74 40.32 -6.38
N ILE A 115 22.79 39.52 -6.88
CA ILE A 115 22.92 38.74 -8.11
C ILE A 115 23.30 39.56 -9.35
N ILE A 116 22.94 40.84 -9.40
CA ILE A 116 23.30 41.74 -10.51
C ILE A 116 24.82 41.94 -10.57
N VAL A 117 25.50 42.00 -9.41
CA VAL A 117 26.97 42.12 -9.36
C VAL A 117 27.61 40.88 -9.98
N ASP A 118 27.11 39.69 -9.66
CA ASP A 118 27.62 38.43 -10.21
C ASP A 118 27.47 38.36 -11.73
N ILE A 119 26.32 38.79 -12.25
CA ILE A 119 26.05 38.85 -13.69
C ILE A 119 27.02 39.82 -14.39
N VAL A 120 27.27 41.00 -13.80
CA VAL A 120 28.22 41.98 -14.34
C VAL A 120 29.64 41.42 -14.34
N VAL A 121 30.05 40.74 -13.27
CA VAL A 121 31.35 40.06 -13.21
C VAL A 121 31.47 39.00 -14.30
N LYS A 122 30.42 38.23 -14.56
CA LYS A 122 30.41 37.22 -15.64
C LYS A 122 30.51 37.83 -17.02
N PHE A 123 29.82 38.93 -17.29
CA PHE A 123 29.98 39.69 -18.53
C PHE A 123 31.41 40.19 -18.71
N LYS A 124 32.03 40.70 -17.65
CA LYS A 124 33.43 41.15 -17.69
C LYS A 124 34.40 39.99 -17.93
N GLN A 125 34.24 38.86 -17.25
CA GLN A 125 35.06 37.66 -17.45
C GLN A 125 35.00 37.18 -18.91
N LEU A 126 33.79 37.08 -19.46
CA LEU A 126 33.56 36.65 -20.83
C LEU A 126 34.20 37.61 -21.85
N TYR A 127 34.13 38.91 -21.57
CA TYR A 127 34.80 39.93 -22.36
C TYR A 127 36.33 39.83 -22.27
N ASP A 128 36.89 39.72 -21.07
CA ASP A 128 38.34 39.60 -20.84
C ASP A 128 38.92 38.34 -21.50
N GLU A 129 38.18 37.23 -21.52
CA GLU A 129 38.57 35.99 -22.20
C GLU A 129 38.61 36.15 -23.73
N SER A 130 37.63 36.84 -24.31
CA SER A 130 37.59 37.11 -25.76
C SER A 130 38.75 38.00 -26.25
N LEU A 131 39.30 38.82 -25.36
CA LEU A 131 40.40 39.76 -25.64
C LEU A 131 41.81 39.21 -25.43
N LYS A 132 41.98 38.02 -24.84
CA LYS A 132 43.31 37.39 -24.68
C LYS A 132 44.08 37.24 -26.00
N TYR A 133 43.39 37.33 -27.14
CA TYR A 133 43.96 37.17 -28.48
C TYR A 133 43.82 38.41 -29.39
N CYS A 134 43.26 39.54 -28.93
CA CYS A 134 43.08 40.76 -29.73
C CYS A 134 43.57 42.02 -29.01
N SER A 135 44.46 42.77 -29.66
CA SER A 135 45.16 43.96 -29.14
C SER A 135 44.34 45.26 -29.22
N ASP A 136 43.02 45.22 -29.02
CA ASP A 136 42.17 46.39 -29.27
C ASP A 136 41.91 47.22 -28.00
N GLN A 137 42.94 47.99 -27.59
CA GLN A 137 42.93 48.79 -26.36
C GLN A 137 41.79 49.83 -26.31
N GLU A 138 41.32 50.33 -27.45
CA GLU A 138 40.24 51.32 -27.51
C GLU A 138 38.88 50.73 -27.11
N GLN A 139 38.54 49.53 -27.61
CA GLN A 139 37.29 48.87 -27.24
C GLN A 139 37.27 48.50 -25.76
N TYR A 140 38.42 48.06 -25.22
CA TYR A 140 38.59 47.77 -23.80
C TYR A 140 38.37 49.02 -22.93
N HIS A 141 38.93 50.15 -23.35
CA HIS A 141 38.76 51.42 -22.64
C HIS A 141 37.31 51.93 -22.69
N GLU A 142 36.65 51.82 -23.85
CA GLU A 142 35.23 52.16 -23.97
C GLU A 142 34.33 51.30 -23.08
N LEU A 143 34.54 49.98 -23.02
CA LEU A 143 33.71 49.12 -22.17
C LEU A 143 33.91 49.43 -20.68
N ASN A 144 35.15 49.62 -20.25
CA ASN A 144 35.43 50.00 -18.86
C ASN A 144 34.75 51.33 -18.49
N LYS A 145 34.63 52.28 -19.42
CA LYS A 145 33.88 53.52 -19.21
C LYS A 145 32.39 53.27 -18.96
N TYR A 146 31.76 52.29 -19.62
CA TYR A 146 30.38 51.89 -19.33
C TYR A 146 30.25 51.19 -17.97
N LEU A 147 31.23 50.35 -17.62
CA LEU A 147 31.28 49.64 -16.33
C LEU A 147 31.48 50.62 -15.15
N GLU A 148 32.38 51.60 -15.29
CA GLU A 148 32.60 52.67 -14.29
C GLU A 148 31.33 53.51 -14.08
N LYS A 149 30.62 53.86 -15.16
CA LYS A 149 29.32 54.52 -15.06
C LYS A 149 28.33 53.65 -14.27
N MET A 150 28.31 52.34 -14.49
CA MET A 150 27.41 51.44 -13.77
C MET A 150 27.77 51.28 -12.28
N ALA A 151 29.06 51.33 -11.93
CA ALA A 151 29.58 51.10 -10.57
C ALA A 151 28.97 52.03 -9.51
N GLU A 152 28.67 53.29 -9.85
CA GLU A 152 28.00 54.24 -8.96
C GLU A 152 26.61 53.75 -8.52
N GLY A 153 25.84 53.13 -9.43
CA GLY A 153 24.52 52.56 -9.13
C GLY A 153 24.61 51.24 -8.37
N LEU A 154 25.62 50.42 -8.65
CA LEU A 154 25.87 49.16 -7.93
C LEU A 154 26.25 49.40 -6.46
N ARG A 155 26.99 50.47 -6.15
CA ARG A 155 27.35 50.83 -4.77
C ARG A 155 26.13 51.07 -3.87
N LEU A 156 25.08 51.68 -4.44
CA LEU A 156 23.83 51.95 -3.74
C LEU A 156 22.97 50.71 -3.54
N LEU A 157 23.12 49.65 -4.35
CA LEU A 157 22.49 48.35 -4.10
C LEU A 157 23.10 47.63 -2.89
N GLY A 158 24.40 47.83 -2.62
CA GLY A 158 25.10 47.25 -1.48
C GLY A 158 24.87 47.97 -0.14
N GLU A 159 24.63 49.29 -0.15
CA GLU A 159 24.53 50.12 1.06
C GLU A 159 23.13 50.11 1.73
N GLN A 160 22.08 49.54 1.11
CA GLN A 160 20.71 49.62 1.63
C GLN A 160 20.43 48.84 2.94
N LYS A 161 21.35 47.99 3.41
CA LYS A 161 21.12 47.17 4.62
C LYS A 161 21.51 47.85 5.96
N ASN A 162 22.22 48.99 5.97
CA ASN A 162 22.86 49.50 7.20
C ASN A 162 22.41 50.86 7.76
N ASN A 163 21.45 51.57 7.17
CA ASN A 163 21.09 52.92 7.64
C ASN A 163 19.66 53.03 8.18
N HIS A 164 19.44 52.49 9.38
CA HIS A 164 18.34 52.89 10.24
C HIS A 164 18.87 53.51 11.53
N SER A 165 19.31 54.77 11.48
CA SER A 165 19.23 55.64 12.66
C SER A 165 19.26 57.14 12.29
N LYS A 166 18.19 57.84 12.71
CA LYS A 166 18.09 59.27 13.03
C LYS A 166 18.80 60.27 12.08
N HIS A 167 18.17 60.61 10.95
CA HIS A 167 18.54 61.80 10.17
C HIS A 167 17.34 62.58 9.65
N ASP A 168 17.59 63.88 9.42
CA ASP A 168 16.68 64.97 9.06
C ASP A 168 15.90 64.72 7.75
N ASP A 169 14.65 65.18 7.66
CA ASP A 169 13.73 64.91 6.53
C ASP A 169 14.30 65.36 5.18
N ALA A 170 15.10 66.43 5.16
CA ALA A 170 15.78 66.95 3.97
C ALA A 170 16.92 66.02 3.51
N TRP A 171 17.65 65.41 4.44
CA TRP A 171 18.67 64.42 4.11
C TRP A 171 18.03 63.14 3.57
N PHE A 172 16.93 62.67 4.18
CA PHE A 172 16.14 61.55 3.68
C PHE A 172 15.59 61.80 2.27
N LEU A 173 15.02 62.98 2.01
CA LEU A 173 14.56 63.37 0.67
C LEU A 173 15.71 63.41 -0.33
N SER A 174 16.85 64.01 0.03
CA SER A 174 18.01 64.07 -0.86
C SER A 174 18.60 62.68 -1.14
N GLN A 175 18.58 61.78 -0.16
CA GLN A 175 19.02 60.40 -0.30
C GLN A 175 18.00 59.57 -1.10
N ALA A 176 16.70 59.79 -0.92
CA ALA A 176 15.64 59.19 -1.70
C ALA A 176 15.65 59.67 -3.17
N LEU A 177 15.92 60.96 -3.41
CA LEU A 177 16.10 61.52 -4.75
C LEU A 177 17.38 61.00 -5.41
N LYS A 178 18.49 60.91 -4.67
CA LYS A 178 19.73 60.26 -5.14
C LYS A 178 19.48 58.78 -5.47
N ASN A 179 18.80 58.04 -4.60
CA ASN A 179 18.46 56.63 -4.77
C ASN A 179 17.47 56.38 -5.91
N SER A 180 16.50 57.27 -6.12
CA SER A 180 15.53 57.19 -7.22
C SER A 180 16.19 57.50 -8.57
N LYS A 181 17.04 58.54 -8.62
CA LYS A 181 17.79 58.89 -9.83
C LYS A 181 18.84 57.82 -10.14
N SER A 182 19.54 57.29 -9.14
CA SER A 182 20.54 56.25 -9.31
C SER A 182 19.94 54.90 -9.69
N GLY A 183 18.77 54.53 -9.17
CA GLY A 183 18.07 53.29 -9.52
C GLY A 183 17.60 53.27 -10.99
N GLN A 184 17.03 54.38 -11.48
CA GLN A 184 16.68 54.55 -12.90
C GLN A 184 17.93 54.61 -13.79
N CYS A 185 18.95 55.35 -13.36
CA CYS A 185 20.24 55.38 -14.06
C CYS A 185 20.93 54.01 -14.10
N LEU A 186 20.76 53.15 -13.07
CA LEU A 186 21.42 51.85 -13.04
C LEU A 186 20.87 50.91 -14.12
N GLU A 187 19.54 50.83 -14.28
CA GLU A 187 18.93 50.00 -15.32
C GLU A 187 19.32 50.49 -16.72
N GLU A 188 19.26 51.80 -16.97
CA GLU A 188 19.68 52.41 -18.24
C GLU A 188 21.16 52.16 -18.55
N ARG A 189 22.05 52.37 -17.57
CA ARG A 189 23.49 52.14 -17.72
C ARG A 189 23.79 50.66 -17.93
N PHE A 190 23.03 49.77 -17.29
CA PHE A 190 23.16 48.33 -17.49
C PHE A 190 22.76 47.91 -18.91
N HIS A 191 21.65 48.44 -19.44
CA HIS A 191 21.23 48.21 -20.82
C HIS A 191 22.33 48.64 -21.81
N GLN A 192 22.87 49.85 -21.65
CA GLN A 192 23.97 50.35 -22.49
C GLN A 192 25.23 49.46 -22.43
N PHE A 193 25.57 48.97 -21.24
CA PHE A 193 26.67 48.04 -21.04
C PHE A 193 26.44 46.72 -21.78
N ILE A 194 25.24 46.14 -21.69
CA ILE A 194 24.87 44.90 -22.38
C ILE A 194 24.91 45.09 -23.90
N ASP A 195 24.35 46.17 -24.44
CA ASP A 195 24.35 46.45 -25.87
C ASP A 195 25.77 46.55 -26.42
N LYS A 196 26.67 47.26 -25.70
CA LYS A 196 28.07 47.38 -26.10
C LYS A 196 28.76 46.02 -26.12
N ILE A 197 28.64 45.23 -25.06
CA ILE A 197 29.21 43.88 -24.98
C ILE A 197 28.66 42.98 -26.10
N ALA A 198 27.35 43.01 -26.34
CA ALA A 198 26.70 42.22 -27.37
C ALA A 198 27.26 42.52 -28.76
N THR A 199 27.46 43.81 -29.08
CA THR A 199 28.06 44.23 -30.35
C THR A 199 29.52 43.80 -30.49
N THR A 200 30.33 43.94 -29.44
CA THR A 200 31.75 43.56 -29.49
C THR A 200 31.94 42.05 -29.63
N LEU A 201 31.13 41.25 -28.94
CA LEU A 201 31.21 39.78 -28.98
C LEU A 201 30.46 39.14 -30.15
N ASN A 202 29.79 39.96 -30.98
CA ASN A 202 28.89 39.51 -32.05
C ASN A 202 27.87 38.45 -31.58
N LYS A 203 27.26 38.67 -30.40
CA LYS A 203 26.24 37.78 -29.82
C LYS A 203 24.86 38.43 -29.89
N LYS A 204 23.86 37.63 -30.26
CA LYS A 204 22.46 38.05 -30.40
C LYS A 204 21.71 38.00 -29.07
N LEU A 205 22.00 36.99 -28.25
CA LEU A 205 21.23 36.67 -27.03
C LEU A 205 22.14 36.12 -25.94
N PHE A 206 21.98 36.59 -24.71
CA PHE A 206 22.65 36.06 -23.52
C PHE A 206 21.68 35.29 -22.64
N ILE A 207 22.04 34.07 -22.25
CA ILE A 207 21.24 33.24 -21.34
C ILE A 207 21.85 33.30 -19.94
N ILE A 208 21.01 33.65 -18.96
CA ILE A 208 21.33 33.57 -17.53
C ILE A 208 20.42 32.50 -16.93
N ALA A 209 21.00 31.38 -16.52
CA ALA A 209 20.27 30.34 -15.82
C ALA A 209 20.42 30.52 -14.31
N ILE A 210 19.31 30.50 -13.58
CA ILE A 210 19.27 30.57 -12.13
C ILE A 210 18.54 29.33 -11.62
N ASP A 211 19.26 28.46 -10.92
CA ASP A 211 18.77 27.17 -10.44
C ASP A 211 18.40 27.20 -8.96
N ASP A 212 17.43 26.38 -8.54
CA ASP A 212 17.04 26.13 -7.14
C ASP A 212 16.86 27.39 -6.26
N VAL A 213 16.39 28.48 -6.87
CA VAL A 213 16.09 29.76 -6.19
C VAL A 213 15.09 29.57 -5.04
N ASP A 214 14.16 28.64 -5.20
CA ASP A 214 13.07 28.32 -4.27
C ASP A 214 13.53 27.65 -2.96
N THR A 215 14.81 27.32 -2.82
CA THR A 215 15.39 26.70 -1.61
C THR A 215 15.60 27.68 -0.45
N ASN A 216 15.87 28.96 -0.73
CA ASN A 216 16.04 30.01 0.29
C ASN A 216 14.95 31.09 0.12
N THR A 217 13.99 31.11 1.03
CA THR A 217 12.78 31.96 0.92
C THR A 217 13.09 33.46 0.90
N GLU A 218 14.08 33.94 1.66
CA GLU A 218 14.45 35.35 1.71
C GLU A 218 15.17 35.79 0.43
N LYS A 219 16.18 35.00 0.00
CA LYS A 219 16.92 35.27 -1.24
C LYS A 219 16.02 35.14 -2.47
N ALA A 220 15.07 34.20 -2.47
CA ALA A 220 14.17 33.98 -3.60
C ALA A 220 13.41 35.24 -3.98
N TYR A 221 12.78 35.91 -3.01
CA TYR A 221 12.02 37.13 -3.29
C TYR A 221 12.92 38.28 -3.76
N GLU A 222 14.12 38.41 -3.19
CA GLU A 222 15.12 39.39 -3.63
C GLU A 222 15.52 39.16 -5.10
N ILE A 223 15.77 37.91 -5.48
CA ILE A 223 16.10 37.53 -6.86
C ILE A 223 14.95 37.83 -7.81
N LEU A 224 13.70 37.51 -7.45
CA LEU A 224 12.52 37.83 -8.25
C LEU A 224 12.38 39.35 -8.47
N GLU A 225 12.63 40.15 -7.44
CA GLU A 225 12.63 41.61 -7.58
C GLU A 225 13.77 42.12 -8.46
N ASN A 226 14.97 41.55 -8.34
CA ASN A 226 16.11 41.91 -9.19
C ASN A 226 15.85 41.56 -10.66
N ILE A 227 15.26 40.39 -10.94
CA ILE A 227 14.83 40.01 -12.30
C ILE A 227 13.82 41.03 -12.83
N ARG A 228 12.77 41.31 -12.05
CA ARG A 228 11.69 42.22 -12.43
C ARG A 228 12.17 43.67 -12.66
N ARG A 229 13.18 44.12 -11.92
CA ARG A 229 13.68 45.52 -11.96
C ARG A 229 14.80 45.75 -12.96
N TYR A 230 15.74 44.82 -13.10
CA TYR A 230 17.02 45.08 -13.78
C TYR A 230 17.30 44.15 -14.97
N LEU A 231 16.69 42.96 -15.04
CA LEU A 231 16.95 41.98 -16.11
C LEU A 231 15.91 42.03 -17.23
N SER A 232 15.45 43.24 -17.58
CA SER A 232 14.42 43.45 -18.60
C SER A 232 14.96 43.80 -20.01
N HIS A 233 16.24 43.55 -20.25
CA HIS A 233 16.93 43.87 -21.51
C HIS A 233 16.50 42.93 -22.65
N PRO A 234 16.24 43.41 -23.88
CA PRO A 234 15.81 42.58 -25.00
C PRO A 234 16.77 41.43 -25.38
N ARG A 235 18.09 41.63 -25.18
CA ARG A 235 19.13 40.61 -25.45
C ARG A 235 19.47 39.70 -24.27
N ILE A 236 18.75 39.80 -23.15
CA ILE A 236 18.92 38.90 -21.99
C ILE A 236 17.70 37.99 -21.90
N VAL A 237 17.95 36.70 -21.71
CA VAL A 237 16.95 35.72 -21.30
C VAL A 237 17.34 35.16 -19.94
N VAL A 238 16.39 35.19 -19.01
CA VAL A 238 16.57 34.58 -17.69
C VAL A 238 15.82 33.27 -17.67
N ILE A 239 16.52 32.15 -17.54
CA ILE A 239 15.90 30.84 -17.31
C ILE A 239 15.95 30.59 -15.81
N ILE A 240 14.79 30.54 -15.17
CA ILE A 240 14.69 30.32 -13.73
C ILE A 240 13.99 29.00 -13.45
N SER A 241 14.61 28.14 -12.64
CA SER A 241 14.00 26.88 -12.22
C SER A 241 13.35 27.01 -10.83
N GLY A 242 12.41 26.10 -10.54
CA GLY A 242 11.88 25.91 -9.19
C GLY A 242 10.48 25.29 -9.19
N ASP A 243 9.91 25.17 -8.01
CA ASP A 243 8.54 24.70 -7.81
C ASP A 243 7.58 25.89 -7.71
N VAL A 244 6.57 25.93 -8.59
CA VAL A 244 5.54 26.97 -8.59
C VAL A 244 4.81 27.09 -7.25
N THR A 245 4.62 25.98 -6.53
CA THR A 245 3.94 25.97 -5.22
C THR A 245 4.79 26.65 -4.15
N LEU A 246 6.11 26.43 -4.16
CA LEU A 246 7.05 27.12 -3.28
C LEU A 246 7.13 28.61 -3.58
N TYR A 247 7.21 29.00 -4.86
CA TYR A 247 7.15 30.42 -5.24
C TYR A 247 5.85 31.10 -4.81
N ASN A 248 4.72 30.41 -4.96
CA ASN A 248 3.43 30.90 -4.51
C ASN A 248 3.44 31.13 -2.99
N HIS A 249 3.99 30.21 -2.21
CA HIS A 249 4.13 30.35 -0.77
C HIS A 249 5.07 31.51 -0.37
N ILE A 250 6.25 31.62 -1.00
CA ILE A 250 7.23 32.69 -0.73
C ILE A 250 6.62 34.08 -0.98
N VAL A 251 6.01 34.28 -2.15
CA VAL A 251 5.41 35.57 -2.50
C VAL A 251 4.19 35.85 -1.63
N LYS A 252 3.33 34.85 -1.36
CA LYS A 252 2.17 35.01 -0.46
C LYS A 252 2.60 35.48 0.92
N ASN A 253 3.63 34.88 1.50
CA ASN A 253 4.14 35.27 2.82
C ASN A 253 4.70 36.68 2.81
N ARG A 254 5.44 37.06 1.76
CA ARG A 254 5.97 38.42 1.64
C ARG A 254 4.86 39.47 1.47
N LYS A 255 3.83 39.18 0.66
CA LYS A 255 2.66 40.06 0.49
C LYS A 255 1.82 40.14 1.77
N LYS A 256 1.70 39.05 2.53
CA LYS A 256 1.07 39.05 3.87
C LYS A 256 1.83 39.99 4.82
N ILE A 257 3.17 39.95 4.84
CA ILE A 257 3.99 40.87 5.65
C ILE A 257 3.83 42.33 5.19
N GLU A 258 3.89 42.60 3.88
CA GLU A 258 3.72 43.96 3.32
C GLU A 258 2.35 44.58 3.68
N LEU A 259 1.29 43.77 3.71
CA LEU A 259 -0.06 44.22 4.08
C LEU A 259 -0.28 44.29 5.60
N ASN A 260 0.27 43.34 6.37
CA ASN A 260 0.10 43.28 7.82
C ASN A 260 1.01 44.27 8.57
N GLY A 261 2.11 44.74 7.96
CA GLY A 261 2.93 45.83 8.49
C GLY A 261 2.17 47.15 8.69
N LEU A 262 0.91 47.22 8.25
CA LEU A 262 0.00 48.35 8.43
C LEU A 262 -1.03 48.15 9.57
N LYS A 263 -1.27 46.94 10.11
CA LYS A 263 -2.23 46.70 11.20
C LYS A 263 -1.88 45.48 12.06
N HIS A 264 -1.72 45.72 13.36
CA HIS A 264 -1.43 44.72 14.41
C HIS A 264 -2.69 43.95 14.90
N ASP A 265 -3.72 43.75 14.09
CA ASP A 265 -4.93 43.04 14.52
C ASP A 265 -4.91 41.56 14.12
N THR A 266 -4.91 40.71 15.14
CA THR A 266 -4.68 39.26 15.16
C THR A 266 -5.89 38.41 14.73
N LYS A 267 -6.86 38.97 13.99
CA LYS A 267 -7.94 38.18 13.39
C LYS A 267 -7.68 38.01 11.91
N GLU A 268 -7.36 36.78 11.49
CA GLU A 268 -7.28 36.39 10.08
C GLU A 268 -8.60 36.71 9.39
N ASN A 269 -8.64 37.86 8.72
CA ASN A 269 -9.78 38.29 7.95
C ASN A 269 -9.69 37.60 6.59
N THR A 270 -10.69 36.77 6.26
CA THR A 270 -10.74 36.00 4.99
C THR A 270 -10.60 36.89 3.75
N GLU A 271 -11.04 38.14 3.82
CA GLU A 271 -10.86 39.15 2.78
C GLU A 271 -9.39 39.55 2.56
N THR A 272 -8.60 39.67 3.63
CA THR A 272 -7.16 39.94 3.52
C THR A 272 -6.45 38.76 2.86
N GLU A 273 -6.82 37.52 3.20
CA GLU A 273 -6.23 36.34 2.57
C GLU A 273 -6.55 36.24 1.07
N ARG A 274 -7.78 36.56 0.67
CA ARG A 274 -8.19 36.65 -0.74
C ARG A 274 -7.39 37.73 -1.47
N LEU A 275 -7.26 38.92 -0.89
CA LEU A 275 -6.48 40.01 -1.47
C LEU A 275 -5.00 39.63 -1.63
N VAL A 276 -4.39 39.05 -0.60
CA VAL A 276 -3.02 38.53 -0.67
C VAL A 276 -2.90 37.50 -1.80
N GLY A 277 -3.84 36.57 -1.90
CA GLY A 277 -3.89 35.58 -2.98
C GLY A 277 -3.91 36.22 -4.37
N HIS A 278 -4.78 37.21 -4.59
CA HIS A 278 -4.85 37.94 -5.86
C HIS A 278 -3.56 38.70 -6.19
N LEU A 279 -2.96 39.38 -5.21
CA LEU A 279 -1.70 40.11 -5.41
C LEU A 279 -0.55 39.16 -5.74
N THR A 280 -0.48 38.00 -5.07
CA THR A 280 0.49 36.95 -5.38
C THR A 280 0.34 36.44 -6.80
N GLN A 281 -0.89 36.14 -7.23
CA GLN A 281 -1.14 35.67 -8.59
C GLN A 281 -0.77 36.72 -9.63
N GLN A 282 -1.11 37.99 -9.41
CA GLN A 282 -0.73 39.09 -10.30
C GLN A 282 0.80 39.26 -10.38
N TYR A 283 1.49 39.14 -9.25
CA TYR A 283 2.94 39.22 -9.19
C TYR A 283 3.61 38.09 -9.99
N LEU A 284 3.24 36.84 -9.70
CA LEU A 284 3.81 35.68 -10.39
C LEU A 284 3.44 35.64 -11.88
N THR A 285 2.27 36.12 -12.28
CA THR A 285 1.90 36.20 -13.71
C THR A 285 2.75 37.24 -14.44
N LYS A 286 3.18 38.31 -13.76
CA LYS A 286 4.07 39.34 -14.34
C LYS A 286 5.49 38.83 -14.54
N ILE A 287 6.03 38.05 -13.59
CA ILE A 287 7.40 37.53 -13.66
C ILE A 287 7.46 36.24 -14.48
N PHE A 288 6.49 35.34 -14.32
CA PHE A 288 6.39 34.06 -15.02
C PHE A 288 5.14 34.02 -15.91
N PRO A 289 5.13 34.69 -17.07
CA PRO A 289 4.01 34.62 -18.02
C PRO A 289 3.71 33.18 -18.42
N VAL A 290 2.43 32.83 -18.55
CA VAL A 290 1.97 31.46 -18.81
C VAL A 290 2.59 30.85 -20.09
N TYR A 291 2.72 31.64 -21.15
CA TYR A 291 3.30 31.21 -22.43
C TYR A 291 4.82 31.01 -22.39
N GLN A 292 5.51 31.53 -21.37
CA GLN A 292 6.96 31.35 -21.13
C GLN A 292 7.26 30.28 -20.06
N ARG A 293 6.26 29.50 -19.62
CA ARG A 293 6.47 28.40 -18.66
C ARG A 293 6.77 27.09 -19.37
N ILE A 294 7.77 26.38 -18.90
CA ILE A 294 8.13 25.02 -19.32
C ILE A 294 7.92 24.11 -18.13
N GLU A 295 7.13 23.05 -18.30
CA GLU A 295 6.88 22.07 -17.25
C GLU A 295 7.73 20.82 -17.52
N LEU A 296 8.53 20.43 -16.54
CA LEU A 296 9.30 19.20 -16.59
C LEU A 296 8.38 18.02 -16.29
N LYS A 297 8.42 17.01 -17.15
CA LYS A 297 7.55 15.84 -17.05
C LYS A 297 8.08 14.84 -16.03
N LYS A 298 7.18 14.12 -15.38
CA LYS A 298 7.48 12.95 -14.55
C LYS A 298 7.85 11.75 -15.41
N LEU A 299 8.44 10.71 -14.81
CA LEU A 299 8.98 9.58 -15.56
C LEU A 299 7.87 8.79 -16.27
N ASN A 300 6.71 8.60 -15.65
CA ASN A 300 5.52 8.00 -16.27
C ASN A 300 5.09 8.73 -17.56
N GLN A 301 5.07 10.06 -17.56
CA GLN A 301 4.71 10.88 -18.72
C GLN A 301 5.77 10.79 -19.82
N ILE A 302 7.05 10.77 -19.46
CA ILE A 302 8.15 10.64 -20.42
C ILE A 302 8.12 9.25 -21.07
N ASN A 303 7.88 8.19 -20.28
CA ASN A 303 7.84 6.82 -20.77
C ASN A 303 6.70 6.55 -21.78
N ASN A 304 5.61 7.32 -21.70
CA ASN A 304 4.52 7.24 -22.68
C ASN A 304 4.89 7.86 -24.05
N GLU A 305 5.85 8.78 -24.07
CA GLU A 305 6.30 9.49 -25.28
C GLU A 305 7.57 8.88 -25.89
N LEU A 306 8.44 8.35 -25.03
CA LEU A 306 9.80 7.92 -25.35
C LEU A 306 10.07 6.56 -24.72
N ASN A 307 10.78 5.70 -25.44
CA ASN A 307 11.16 4.40 -24.93
C ASN A 307 12.39 4.53 -24.03
N ILE A 308 12.20 4.43 -22.71
CA ILE A 308 13.28 4.55 -21.72
C ILE A 308 13.90 3.17 -21.49
N LYS A 309 15.20 3.06 -21.78
CA LYS A 309 16.00 1.86 -21.56
C LYS A 309 17.00 2.07 -20.44
N ILE A 310 17.15 1.07 -19.58
CA ILE A 310 18.08 1.09 -18.45
C ILE A 310 19.30 0.22 -18.77
N ILE A 311 20.49 0.73 -18.44
CA ILE A 311 21.75 -0.01 -18.47
C ILE A 311 22.31 -0.12 -17.05
N THR A 312 22.79 -1.32 -16.71
CA THR A 312 23.43 -1.64 -15.43
C THR A 312 24.83 -2.22 -15.67
N LYS A 313 25.76 -1.99 -14.72
CA LYS A 313 27.21 -2.26 -14.80
C LYS A 313 27.64 -3.62 -15.34
N LYS A 314 26.76 -4.61 -15.21
CA LYS A 314 27.05 -6.03 -15.43
C LYS A 314 25.99 -6.74 -16.29
N GLY A 315 25.14 -5.99 -16.99
CA GLY A 315 24.28 -6.48 -18.05
C GLY A 315 24.56 -5.68 -19.32
N LYS A 316 25.00 -6.35 -20.40
CA LYS A 316 25.01 -5.73 -21.74
C LYS A 316 23.59 -5.46 -22.26
N GLU A 317 22.58 -5.95 -21.55
CA GLU A 317 21.18 -5.87 -21.93
C GLU A 317 20.56 -4.54 -21.53
N LYS A 318 19.92 -3.90 -22.53
CA LYS A 318 19.09 -2.72 -22.36
C LYS A 318 17.66 -3.19 -22.13
N LYS A 319 17.16 -3.08 -20.89
CA LYS A 319 15.76 -3.40 -20.56
C LYS A 319 14.91 -2.15 -20.52
N GLY A 320 13.63 -2.26 -20.88
CA GLY A 320 12.68 -1.15 -20.69
C GLY A 320 12.48 -0.87 -19.20
N ILE A 321 12.22 0.38 -18.81
CA ILE A 321 12.00 0.70 -17.38
C ILE A 321 10.80 -0.02 -16.78
N THR A 322 9.69 -0.10 -17.51
CA THR A 322 8.47 -0.79 -17.08
C THR A 322 8.68 -2.30 -17.02
N GLU A 323 9.41 -2.85 -17.99
CA GLU A 323 9.81 -4.26 -18.00
C GLU A 323 10.65 -4.61 -16.78
N LEU A 324 11.69 -3.81 -16.48
CA LEU A 324 12.57 -4.02 -15.33
C LEU A 324 11.82 -3.88 -13.99
N LEU A 325 10.98 -2.85 -13.83
CA LEU A 325 10.17 -2.68 -12.62
C LEU A 325 9.16 -3.82 -12.45
N SER A 326 8.52 -4.26 -13.54
CA SER A 326 7.63 -5.42 -13.51
C SER A 326 8.38 -6.67 -13.07
N GLU A 327 9.58 -6.92 -13.60
CA GLU A 327 10.42 -8.06 -13.20
C GLU A 327 10.78 -8.01 -11.70
N ILE A 328 11.26 -6.86 -11.22
CA ILE A 328 11.58 -6.62 -9.80
C ILE A 328 10.36 -6.91 -8.92
N LEU A 329 9.22 -6.27 -9.20
CA LEU A 329 8.05 -6.37 -8.34
C LEU A 329 7.41 -7.77 -8.40
N THR A 330 7.34 -8.39 -9.57
CA THR A 330 6.77 -9.75 -9.74
C THR A 330 7.63 -10.79 -9.03
N ALA A 331 8.97 -10.63 -9.08
CA ALA A 331 9.90 -11.47 -8.35
C ALA A 331 9.73 -11.33 -6.83
N SER A 332 9.75 -10.11 -6.31
CA SER A 332 9.74 -9.87 -4.85
C SER A 332 8.37 -10.03 -4.19
N PHE A 333 7.26 -9.79 -4.90
CA PHE A 333 5.89 -9.92 -4.37
C PHE A 333 5.24 -11.28 -4.69
N GLN A 334 5.92 -12.17 -5.41
CA GLN A 334 5.40 -13.48 -5.83
C GLN A 334 3.99 -13.42 -6.46
N SER A 335 3.70 -12.36 -7.22
CA SER A 335 2.38 -12.08 -7.78
C SER A 335 2.43 -11.92 -9.30
N LYS A 336 1.29 -11.95 -9.99
CA LYS A 336 1.23 -11.71 -11.45
C LYS A 336 1.52 -10.24 -11.78
N PRO A 337 2.10 -9.94 -12.95
CA PRO A 337 2.42 -8.55 -13.36
C PRO A 337 1.22 -7.59 -13.30
N GLN A 338 0.03 -8.06 -13.67
CA GLN A 338 -1.21 -7.25 -13.61
C GLN A 338 -1.56 -6.75 -12.20
N HIS A 339 -1.07 -7.40 -11.15
CA HIS A 339 -1.33 -7.07 -9.75
C HIS A 339 -0.25 -6.18 -9.14
N THR A 340 0.90 -6.00 -9.81
CA THR A 340 1.99 -5.12 -9.34
C THR A 340 1.92 -3.71 -9.95
N ASN A 341 1.06 -3.50 -10.96
CA ASN A 341 0.90 -2.22 -11.65
C ASN A 341 0.68 -1.03 -10.71
N SER A 342 -0.09 -1.18 -9.63
CA SER A 342 -0.30 -0.06 -8.68
C SER A 342 1.00 0.43 -8.05
N TYR A 343 1.91 -0.49 -7.69
CA TYR A 343 3.21 -0.11 -7.14
C TYR A 343 4.13 0.49 -8.22
N MET A 344 4.08 -0.06 -9.43
CA MET A 344 4.84 0.44 -10.57
C MET A 344 4.42 1.87 -10.95
N ASP A 345 3.11 2.12 -11.07
CA ASP A 345 2.54 3.42 -11.40
C ASP A 345 2.89 4.45 -10.31
N PHE A 346 2.79 4.05 -9.04
CA PHE A 346 3.21 4.88 -7.91
C PHE A 346 4.71 5.22 -7.95
N LEU A 347 5.59 4.25 -8.26
CA LEU A 347 7.02 4.53 -8.42
C LEU A 347 7.27 5.48 -9.59
N LEU A 348 6.69 5.22 -10.76
CA LEU A 348 6.90 6.05 -11.96
C LEU A 348 6.30 7.45 -11.82
N SER A 349 5.38 7.68 -10.88
CA SER A 349 4.86 9.00 -10.53
C SER A 349 5.73 9.77 -9.53
N GLN A 350 6.74 9.14 -8.93
CA GLN A 350 7.68 9.81 -8.03
C GLN A 350 8.70 10.67 -8.79
N PRO A 351 9.41 11.58 -8.10
CA PRO A 351 10.53 12.29 -8.68
C PRO A 351 11.54 11.35 -9.35
N ILE A 352 12.06 11.74 -10.51
CA ILE A 352 13.00 10.93 -11.30
C ILE A 352 14.19 10.45 -10.44
N ARG A 353 14.71 11.35 -9.58
CA ARG A 353 15.78 11.03 -8.64
C ARG A 353 15.44 9.83 -7.75
N SER A 354 14.25 9.80 -7.17
CA SER A 354 13.79 8.72 -6.29
C SER A 354 13.71 7.39 -7.03
N VAL A 355 13.15 7.39 -8.24
CA VAL A 355 13.06 6.16 -9.07
C VAL A 355 14.43 5.63 -9.46
N VAL A 356 15.34 6.52 -9.87
CA VAL A 356 16.70 6.14 -10.23
C VAL A 356 17.48 5.61 -9.03
N GLN A 357 17.31 6.21 -7.84
CA GLN A 357 17.90 5.70 -6.59
C GLN A 357 17.33 4.34 -6.18
N PHE A 358 16.02 4.15 -6.30
CA PHE A 358 15.37 2.86 -6.07
C PHE A 358 15.96 1.77 -6.98
N LEU A 359 15.99 2.03 -8.28
CA LEU A 359 16.52 1.09 -9.26
C LEU A 359 17.99 0.80 -9.02
N LYS A 360 18.79 1.80 -8.68
CA LYS A 360 20.21 1.61 -8.35
C LYS A 360 20.36 0.66 -7.17
N GLN A 361 19.69 0.93 -6.05
CA GLN A 361 19.75 0.11 -4.85
C GLN A 361 19.34 -1.35 -5.11
N VAL A 362 18.23 -1.55 -5.84
CA VAL A 362 17.67 -2.89 -6.06
C VAL A 362 18.43 -3.69 -7.13
N THR A 363 19.16 -3.03 -8.03
CA THR A 363 19.93 -3.70 -9.09
C THR A 363 21.42 -3.88 -8.78
N GLU A 364 21.87 -3.50 -7.57
CA GLU A 364 23.26 -3.65 -7.15
C GLU A 364 23.65 -5.11 -6.81
N ASN A 365 22.69 -5.92 -6.33
CA ASN A 365 22.93 -7.30 -5.91
C ASN A 365 22.83 -8.31 -7.08
N LYS A 366 23.93 -9.06 -7.31
CA LYS A 366 23.99 -10.20 -8.25
C LYS A 366 24.53 -11.44 -7.56
N VAL A 367 23.89 -12.57 -7.81
CA VAL A 367 24.41 -13.91 -7.46
C VAL A 367 24.53 -14.68 -8.77
N ASN A 368 25.72 -15.21 -9.08
CA ASN A 368 25.99 -15.99 -10.30
C ASN A 368 25.58 -15.29 -11.62
N ASP A 369 25.90 -14.00 -11.76
CA ASP A 369 25.58 -13.15 -12.92
C ASP A 369 24.09 -12.88 -13.23
N GLU A 370 23.16 -13.54 -12.54
CA GLU A 370 21.72 -13.25 -12.56
C GLU A 370 21.34 -12.18 -11.53
N PHE A 371 20.34 -11.38 -11.87
CA PHE A 371 19.76 -10.42 -10.93
C PHE A 371 18.88 -11.15 -9.93
N PHE A 372 19.16 -10.96 -8.64
CA PHE A 372 18.32 -11.47 -7.57
C PHE A 372 17.68 -10.28 -6.84
N TYR A 373 16.36 -10.16 -6.96
CA TYR A 373 15.61 -9.05 -6.36
C TYR A 373 15.06 -9.48 -5.00
N SER A 374 15.82 -9.20 -3.94
CA SER A 374 15.37 -9.51 -2.59
C SER A 374 14.30 -8.51 -2.11
N PRO A 375 13.27 -8.95 -1.37
CA PRO A 375 12.34 -8.02 -0.70
C PRO A 375 13.06 -7.07 0.26
N GLU A 376 14.21 -7.47 0.80
CA GLU A 376 15.03 -6.68 1.70
C GLU A 376 15.64 -5.45 1.02
N ASP A 377 16.15 -5.59 -0.20
CA ASP A 377 16.69 -4.46 -0.97
C ASP A 377 15.61 -3.43 -1.30
N ILE A 378 14.42 -3.91 -1.67
CA ILE A 378 13.24 -3.05 -1.90
C ILE A 378 12.85 -2.35 -0.61
N MET A 379 12.78 -3.08 0.51
CA MET A 379 12.41 -2.52 1.81
C MET A 379 13.37 -1.40 2.22
N ILE A 380 14.68 -1.62 2.08
CA ILE A 380 15.71 -0.63 2.39
C ILE A 380 15.58 0.59 1.47
N ALA A 381 15.41 0.37 0.16
CA ALA A 381 15.23 1.45 -0.81
C ALA A 381 14.00 2.31 -0.48
N LEU A 382 12.85 1.68 -0.22
CA LEU A 382 11.60 2.36 0.12
C LEU A 382 11.73 3.14 1.44
N LYS A 383 12.35 2.54 2.47
CA LYS A 383 12.58 3.20 3.77
C LYS A 383 13.34 4.51 3.60
N PHE A 384 14.45 4.51 2.84
CA PHE A 384 15.27 5.71 2.67
C PHE A 384 14.66 6.74 1.73
N ILE A 385 13.95 6.31 0.69
CA ILE A 385 13.31 7.23 -0.26
C ILE A 385 12.12 7.94 0.39
N PHE A 386 11.34 7.23 1.21
CA PHE A 386 10.06 7.73 1.74
C PHE A 386 10.08 7.99 3.25
N ILE A 387 11.25 8.16 3.87
CA ILE A 387 11.35 8.26 5.34
C ILE A 387 10.43 9.33 5.94
N ASN A 388 10.28 10.47 5.25
CA ASN A 388 9.43 11.56 5.71
C ASN A 388 7.96 11.16 5.65
N GLU A 389 7.52 10.59 4.54
CA GLU A 389 6.16 10.09 4.34
C GLU A 389 5.82 9.00 5.37
N LEU A 390 6.75 8.09 5.68
CA LEU A 390 6.55 7.05 6.70
C LEU A 390 6.40 7.65 8.12
N ILE A 391 7.17 8.70 8.43
CA ILE A 391 7.08 9.44 9.72
C ILE A 391 5.77 10.24 9.81
N GLU A 392 5.37 10.92 8.73
CA GLU A 392 4.08 11.62 8.65
C GLU A 392 2.91 10.66 8.85
N GLU A 393 3.04 9.46 8.27
CA GLU A 393 2.11 8.36 8.48
C GLU A 393 2.26 7.69 9.85
N LYS A 394 3.06 8.21 10.78
CA LYS A 394 3.21 7.68 12.14
C LYS A 394 3.45 6.17 12.15
N ILE A 395 4.19 5.65 11.17
CA ILE A 395 4.58 4.25 11.19
C ILE A 395 5.44 4.03 12.42
N ASP A 396 5.08 3.02 13.21
CA ASP A 396 5.77 2.69 14.46
C ASP A 396 7.28 2.60 14.23
N ASN A 397 8.07 3.28 15.05
CA ASN A 397 9.53 3.22 15.03
C ASN A 397 10.00 1.77 15.13
N ILE A 398 9.28 0.90 15.85
CA ILE A 398 9.59 -0.52 15.94
C ILE A 398 9.54 -1.17 14.55
N LEU A 399 8.56 -0.84 13.71
CA LEU A 399 8.47 -1.36 12.36
C LEU A 399 9.57 -0.83 11.44
N LEU A 400 10.04 0.41 11.70
CA LEU A 400 11.13 1.02 10.94
C LEU A 400 12.51 0.48 11.37
N GLU A 401 12.70 0.09 12.62
CA GLU A 401 13.99 -0.30 13.20
C GLU A 401 14.20 -1.82 13.28
N THR A 402 13.13 -2.63 13.34
CA THR A 402 13.21 -4.08 13.51
C THR A 402 13.34 -4.80 12.17
N ASP A 403 14.32 -5.68 12.04
CA ASP A 403 14.57 -6.43 10.79
C ASP A 403 13.54 -7.55 10.50
N ASP A 404 12.88 -8.07 11.55
CA ASP A 404 11.90 -9.17 11.47
C ASP A 404 10.68 -8.95 12.40
N PRO A 405 9.82 -7.95 12.10
CA PRO A 405 8.65 -7.62 12.92
C PRO A 405 7.65 -8.79 13.00
N SER A 406 6.88 -8.86 14.09
CA SER A 406 5.83 -9.86 14.23
C SER A 406 4.63 -9.54 13.32
N ILE A 407 3.84 -10.56 12.97
CA ILE A 407 2.62 -10.35 12.16
C ILE A 407 1.63 -9.43 12.89
N ASN A 408 1.57 -9.47 14.22
CA ASN A 408 0.71 -8.58 15.00
C ASN A 408 1.18 -7.12 14.95
N GLN A 409 2.50 -6.87 14.99
CA GLN A 409 3.05 -5.53 14.83
C GLN A 409 2.73 -4.96 13.45
N ILE A 410 2.97 -5.75 12.39
CA ILE A 410 2.61 -5.37 11.02
C ILE A 410 1.11 -5.07 10.95
N SER A 411 0.27 -5.96 11.46
CA SER A 411 -1.19 -5.84 11.40
C SER A 411 -1.74 -4.67 12.21
N SER A 412 -1.13 -4.32 13.35
CA SER A 412 -1.48 -3.13 14.12
C SER A 412 -1.23 -1.86 13.30
N VAL A 413 -0.08 -1.77 12.63
CA VAL A 413 0.22 -0.63 11.76
C VAL A 413 -0.75 -0.61 10.57
N VAL A 414 -1.01 -1.74 9.92
CA VAL A 414 -2.00 -1.82 8.83
C VAL A 414 -3.36 -1.31 9.29
N PHE A 415 -3.83 -1.71 10.47
CA PHE A 415 -5.08 -1.24 11.05
C PHE A 415 -5.08 0.28 11.25
N ASP A 416 -4.03 0.83 11.87
CA ASP A 416 -3.94 2.27 12.16
C ASP A 416 -3.95 3.13 10.89
N ILE A 417 -3.24 2.70 9.85
CA ILE A 417 -3.23 3.43 8.59
C ILE A 417 -4.59 3.30 7.87
N CYS A 418 -5.15 2.09 7.78
CA CYS A 418 -6.46 1.89 7.15
C CYS A 418 -7.58 2.64 7.88
N HIS A 419 -7.53 2.70 9.21
CA HIS A 419 -8.48 3.44 10.03
C HIS A 419 -8.42 4.95 9.76
N ARG A 420 -7.22 5.54 9.66
CA ARG A 420 -7.06 6.99 9.38
C ARG A 420 -7.60 7.41 8.02
N TYR A 421 -7.50 6.53 7.02
CA TYR A 421 -7.98 6.78 5.67
C TYR A 421 -9.40 6.26 5.41
N GLY A 422 -10.05 5.63 6.39
CA GLY A 422 -11.40 5.06 6.23
C GLY A 422 -11.46 3.85 5.29
N GLU A 423 -10.34 3.15 5.08
CA GLU A 423 -10.24 1.99 4.18
C GLU A 423 -10.15 0.66 4.95
N LEU A 424 -10.92 0.50 6.03
CA LEU A 424 -10.86 -0.72 6.85
C LEU A 424 -11.38 -1.97 6.14
N GLU A 425 -12.23 -1.83 5.12
CA GLU A 425 -12.83 -2.96 4.40
C GLU A 425 -11.84 -3.68 3.47
N THR A 426 -10.96 -2.92 2.81
CA THR A 426 -10.07 -3.44 1.75
C THR A 426 -8.63 -2.93 1.84
N GLY A 427 -8.33 -1.97 2.72
CA GLY A 427 -7.03 -1.31 2.80
C GLY A 427 -5.89 -2.27 3.18
N PHE A 428 -6.20 -3.36 3.88
CA PHE A 428 -5.25 -4.44 4.22
C PHE A 428 -4.77 -5.26 3.00
N TYR A 429 -5.23 -4.95 1.78
CA TYR A 429 -4.60 -5.45 0.54
C TYR A 429 -3.27 -4.78 0.22
N LEU A 430 -3.00 -3.64 0.88
CA LEU A 430 -1.75 -2.89 0.79
C LEU A 430 -1.39 -2.40 -0.62
N ARG A 431 -2.39 -2.17 -1.49
CA ARG A 431 -2.17 -1.61 -2.82
C ARG A 431 -1.91 -0.10 -2.80
N SER A 432 -0.90 0.35 -3.52
CA SER A 432 -0.55 1.77 -3.69
C SER A 432 -1.36 2.46 -4.80
N ASN A 433 -2.67 2.57 -4.63
CA ASN A 433 -3.58 3.18 -5.61
C ASN A 433 -4.45 4.31 -5.05
N SER A 434 -4.10 4.85 -3.88
CA SER A 434 -4.76 5.99 -3.27
C SER A 434 -4.38 7.31 -3.96
N ILE A 435 -5.12 8.37 -3.66
CA ILE A 435 -4.80 9.75 -4.09
C ILE A 435 -3.64 10.32 -3.25
N HIS A 436 -3.42 9.80 -2.03
CA HIS A 436 -2.40 10.30 -1.10
C HIS A 436 -1.07 9.56 -1.28
N ASP A 437 -0.03 10.30 -1.67
CA ASP A 437 1.31 9.74 -1.90
C ASP A 437 1.93 9.16 -0.61
N SER A 438 1.74 9.80 0.54
CA SER A 438 2.23 9.31 1.83
C SER A 438 1.60 7.96 2.21
N TYR A 439 0.29 7.83 2.00
CA TYR A 439 -0.43 6.57 2.22
C TYR A 439 0.05 5.47 1.27
N ASN A 440 0.25 5.80 0.00
CA ASN A 440 0.75 4.86 -1.00
C ASN A 440 2.17 4.37 -0.68
N ALA A 441 3.04 5.27 -0.21
CA ALA A 441 4.39 4.94 0.25
C ALA A 441 4.34 3.99 1.46
N ALA A 442 3.51 4.30 2.45
CA ALA A 442 3.33 3.46 3.63
C ALA A 442 2.79 2.07 3.28
N LYS A 443 1.74 1.97 2.45
CA LYS A 443 1.22 0.68 1.97
C LYS A 443 2.29 -0.13 1.24
N PHE A 444 3.06 0.50 0.36
CA PHE A 444 4.10 -0.19 -0.39
C PHE A 444 5.19 -0.73 0.53
N TYR A 445 5.64 0.11 1.48
CA TYR A 445 6.62 -0.30 2.48
C TYR A 445 6.13 -1.47 3.33
N ILE A 446 4.91 -1.38 3.88
CA ILE A 446 4.33 -2.44 4.71
C ILE A 446 4.08 -3.72 3.90
N ALA A 447 3.64 -3.60 2.63
CA ALA A 447 3.47 -4.76 1.76
C ALA A 447 4.81 -5.49 1.54
N THR A 448 5.91 -4.75 1.43
CA THR A 448 7.25 -5.31 1.27
C THR A 448 7.72 -6.04 2.54
N ILE A 449 7.49 -5.44 3.72
CA ILE A 449 7.76 -6.09 5.02
C ILE A 449 6.95 -7.37 5.17
N LEU A 450 5.65 -7.32 4.85
CA LEU A 450 4.78 -8.47 4.96
C LEU A 450 5.21 -9.58 3.99
N ASN A 451 5.60 -9.27 2.75
CA ASN A 451 6.16 -10.26 1.83
C ASN A 451 7.42 -10.93 2.40
N LYS A 452 8.38 -10.14 2.92
CA LYS A 452 9.57 -10.68 3.58
C LYS A 452 9.20 -11.63 4.73
N LYS A 453 8.15 -11.30 5.49
CA LYS A 453 7.66 -12.16 6.58
C LYS A 453 7.01 -13.45 6.04
N LEU A 454 6.28 -13.37 4.94
CA LEU A 454 5.62 -14.51 4.29
C LEU A 454 6.60 -15.47 3.61
N GLU A 455 7.84 -15.08 3.32
CA GLU A 455 8.87 -16.02 2.85
C GLU A 455 9.25 -17.07 3.91
N LYS A 456 8.99 -16.78 5.20
CA LYS A 456 9.20 -17.71 6.32
C LYS A 456 7.85 -18.25 6.79
N ASN A 457 7.74 -19.57 7.01
CA ASN A 457 6.50 -20.21 7.49
C ASN A 457 5.24 -19.70 6.75
N THR A 458 5.31 -19.69 5.42
CA THR A 458 4.43 -18.92 4.53
C THR A 458 2.95 -19.05 4.85
N LEU A 459 2.46 -20.29 4.98
CA LEU A 459 1.06 -20.54 5.28
C LEU A 459 0.68 -20.08 6.68
N SER A 460 1.49 -20.41 7.71
CA SER A 460 1.23 -19.95 9.09
C SER A 460 1.12 -18.43 9.18
N ASN A 461 2.10 -17.71 8.63
CA ASN A 461 2.11 -16.24 8.64
C ASN A 461 0.96 -15.63 7.83
N ALA A 462 0.56 -16.28 6.72
CA ALA A 462 -0.62 -15.88 5.96
C ALA A 462 -1.91 -16.01 6.77
N LEU A 463 -2.11 -17.15 7.44
CA LEU A 463 -3.28 -17.39 8.30
C LEU A 463 -3.33 -16.40 9.47
N LYS A 464 -2.18 -16.12 10.10
CA LYS A 464 -2.08 -15.11 11.15
C LYS A 464 -2.48 -13.73 10.63
N PHE A 465 -2.00 -13.32 9.47
CA PHE A 465 -2.33 -12.01 8.90
C PHE A 465 -3.80 -11.89 8.51
N MET A 466 -4.44 -12.98 8.05
CA MET A 466 -5.90 -12.98 7.82
C MET A 466 -6.68 -12.64 9.09
N ILE A 467 -6.27 -13.18 10.24
CA ILE A 467 -6.93 -12.91 11.53
C ILE A 467 -6.52 -11.55 12.07
N SER A 468 -5.23 -11.31 12.34
CA SER A 468 -4.80 -10.10 13.03
C SER A 468 -4.83 -8.85 12.15
N GLY A 469 -4.74 -8.97 10.83
CA GLY A 469 -4.89 -7.87 9.89
C GLY A 469 -6.33 -7.72 9.40
N GLY A 470 -6.78 -8.67 8.56
CA GLY A 470 -8.09 -8.61 7.90
C GLY A 470 -9.28 -8.69 8.87
N ALA A 471 -9.32 -9.71 9.71
CA ALA A 471 -10.45 -9.93 10.62
C ALA A 471 -10.54 -8.83 11.66
N THR A 472 -9.41 -8.34 12.16
CA THR A 472 -9.34 -7.17 13.04
C THR A 472 -9.94 -5.92 12.39
N ALA A 473 -9.58 -5.60 11.15
CA ALA A 473 -10.09 -4.41 10.46
C ALA A 473 -11.60 -4.50 10.23
N ASN A 474 -12.06 -5.64 9.72
CA ASN A 474 -13.47 -5.83 9.37
C ASN A 474 -14.36 -5.98 10.60
N THR A 475 -13.86 -6.58 11.68
CA THR A 475 -14.59 -6.65 12.96
C THR A 475 -14.79 -5.25 13.55
N TYR A 476 -13.77 -4.38 13.48
CA TYR A 476 -13.92 -3.00 13.92
C TYR A 476 -14.96 -2.25 13.10
N LEU A 477 -14.85 -2.32 11.76
CA LEU A 477 -15.75 -1.67 10.82
C LEU A 477 -17.22 -2.04 11.06
N HIS A 478 -17.51 -3.34 11.18
CA HIS A 478 -18.90 -3.81 11.25
C HIS A 478 -19.51 -3.75 12.65
N TYR A 479 -18.73 -3.94 13.72
CA TYR A 479 -19.27 -4.12 15.07
C TYR A 479 -18.86 -3.02 16.06
N ILE A 480 -17.82 -2.23 15.77
CA ILE A 480 -17.28 -1.24 16.71
C ILE A 480 -17.48 0.21 16.24
N GLU A 481 -17.23 0.53 14.98
CA GLU A 481 -17.12 1.92 14.48
C GLU A 481 -18.36 2.79 14.74
N ASN A 482 -19.55 2.19 14.68
CA ASN A 482 -20.82 2.88 14.88
C ASN A 482 -21.19 3.13 16.36
N ASN A 483 -20.33 2.79 17.31
CA ASN A 483 -20.59 3.04 18.73
C ASN A 483 -20.58 4.53 19.09
N ARG A 484 -21.43 4.90 20.06
CA ARG A 484 -21.62 6.30 20.48
C ARG A 484 -20.42 6.88 21.24
N ASP A 485 -19.58 6.02 21.81
CA ASP A 485 -18.43 6.37 22.64
C ASP A 485 -17.17 6.45 21.77
N LYS A 486 -16.79 7.67 21.34
CA LYS A 486 -15.77 7.87 20.29
C LYS A 486 -14.35 8.11 20.82
N GLU A 487 -14.18 8.43 22.11
CA GLU A 487 -12.86 8.72 22.65
C GLU A 487 -11.98 7.48 22.73
N ASN A 488 -10.85 7.51 22.01
CA ASN A 488 -9.84 6.45 21.97
C ASN A 488 -10.40 5.04 21.65
N LEU A 489 -11.50 4.96 20.90
CA LEU A 489 -12.19 3.70 20.63
C LEU A 489 -11.29 2.69 19.89
N SER A 490 -10.54 3.14 18.89
CA SER A 490 -9.58 2.33 18.15
C SER A 490 -8.48 1.76 19.03
N GLU A 491 -7.94 2.56 19.94
CA GLU A 491 -6.87 2.15 20.86
C GLU A 491 -7.38 1.18 21.93
N ARG A 492 -8.55 1.45 22.53
CA ARG A 492 -9.19 0.52 23.46
C ARG A 492 -9.52 -0.82 22.77
N TYR A 493 -9.96 -0.77 21.51
CA TYR A 493 -10.23 -1.97 20.71
C TYR A 493 -8.97 -2.81 20.50
N LYS A 494 -7.89 -2.21 20.00
CA LYS A 494 -6.59 -2.89 19.81
C LYS A 494 -6.06 -3.51 21.11
N ASN A 495 -6.21 -2.79 22.23
CA ASN A 495 -5.77 -3.27 23.54
C ASN A 495 -6.63 -4.43 24.08
N TYR A 496 -7.94 -4.44 23.81
CA TYR A 496 -8.81 -5.56 24.18
C TYR A 496 -8.48 -6.81 23.37
N ILE A 497 -8.37 -6.71 22.04
CA ILE A 497 -8.07 -7.89 21.21
C ILE A 497 -6.65 -8.41 21.44
N GLY A 498 -5.73 -7.57 21.93
CA GLY A 498 -4.37 -7.96 22.30
C GLY A 498 -3.34 -7.82 21.17
N ILE A 499 -3.66 -7.11 20.08
CA ILE A 499 -2.77 -6.99 18.92
C ILE A 499 -1.50 -6.17 19.24
N THR A 500 -1.63 -5.13 20.07
CA THR A 500 -0.52 -4.27 20.54
C THR A 500 0.41 -4.99 21.50
N ARG A 501 -0.11 -5.96 22.28
CA ARG A 501 0.65 -6.78 23.23
C ARG A 501 1.30 -8.01 22.59
N ASN A 502 1.16 -8.16 21.27
CA ASN A 502 1.64 -9.33 20.53
C ASN A 502 1.12 -10.66 21.11
N GLU A 503 -0.17 -10.70 21.48
CA GLU A 503 -0.79 -11.92 22.01
C GLU A 503 -0.83 -13.07 20.99
N ASN A 504 -1.02 -14.29 21.50
CA ASN A 504 -1.20 -15.46 20.64
C ASN A 504 -2.41 -15.25 19.71
N ILE A 505 -2.28 -15.69 18.46
CA ILE A 505 -3.33 -15.57 17.45
C ILE A 505 -4.64 -16.26 17.85
N THR A 506 -4.58 -17.32 18.66
CA THR A 506 -5.76 -18.00 19.22
C THR A 506 -6.53 -17.10 20.19
N THR A 507 -5.82 -16.31 21.01
CA THR A 507 -6.42 -15.30 21.89
C THR A 507 -7.05 -14.17 21.08
N ILE A 508 -6.36 -13.66 20.05
CA ILE A 508 -6.91 -12.61 19.17
C ILE A 508 -8.21 -13.11 18.51
N ALA A 509 -8.21 -14.33 17.97
CA ALA A 509 -9.39 -14.93 17.34
C ALA A 509 -10.59 -15.06 18.32
N ALA A 510 -10.33 -15.46 19.57
CA ALA A 510 -11.36 -15.56 20.60
C ALA A 510 -11.93 -14.17 20.99
N HIS A 511 -11.09 -13.15 21.15
CA HIS A 511 -11.52 -11.78 21.43
C HIS A 511 -12.33 -11.18 20.26
N LEU A 512 -11.92 -11.42 19.01
CA LEU A 512 -12.70 -11.02 17.83
C LEU A 512 -14.07 -11.70 17.83
N GLY A 513 -14.11 -13.00 18.13
CA GLY A 513 -15.36 -13.73 18.23
C GLY A 513 -16.29 -13.22 19.34
N ALA A 514 -15.73 -12.82 20.49
CA ALA A 514 -16.49 -12.21 21.58
C ALA A 514 -17.14 -10.87 21.17
N ILE A 515 -16.50 -10.10 20.28
CA ILE A 515 -17.05 -8.85 19.72
C ILE A 515 -18.17 -9.13 18.72
N ILE A 516 -17.96 -10.08 17.80
CA ILE A 516 -18.93 -10.46 16.77
C ILE A 516 -20.26 -10.93 17.39
N PHE A 517 -20.20 -11.63 18.53
CA PHE A 517 -21.37 -12.17 19.24
C PHE A 517 -21.84 -11.31 20.44
N SER A 518 -21.52 -10.02 20.44
CA SER A 518 -21.90 -9.05 21.48
C SER A 518 -23.43 -8.78 21.57
N GLU A 519 -23.86 -7.99 22.57
CA GLU A 519 -25.27 -7.84 22.97
C GLU A 519 -26.26 -7.55 21.83
N ASN A 520 -25.87 -6.76 20.83
CA ASN A 520 -26.71 -6.38 19.69
C ASN A 520 -27.15 -7.59 18.84
N ILE A 521 -26.40 -8.70 18.90
CA ILE A 521 -26.57 -9.89 18.08
C ILE A 521 -27.01 -11.10 18.93
N ARG A 522 -27.28 -10.92 20.24
CA ARG A 522 -27.65 -11.99 21.20
C ARG A 522 -28.77 -12.94 20.75
N LYS A 523 -29.65 -12.49 19.85
CA LYS A 523 -30.76 -13.30 19.29
C LYS A 523 -30.32 -14.26 18.18
N LYS A 524 -29.18 -14.03 17.52
CA LYS A 524 -28.68 -14.92 16.46
C LYS A 524 -28.04 -16.17 17.08
N LYS A 525 -28.34 -17.34 16.50
CA LYS A 525 -27.79 -18.64 16.91
C LYS A 525 -26.40 -18.88 16.29
N ILE A 526 -26.23 -18.39 15.06
CA ILE A 526 -25.05 -18.50 14.22
C ILE A 526 -24.84 -17.14 13.56
N HIS A 527 -23.60 -16.62 13.57
CA HIS A 527 -23.28 -15.35 12.93
C HIS A 527 -21.82 -15.28 12.51
N SER A 528 -21.56 -14.85 11.27
CA SER A 528 -20.23 -14.59 10.72
C SER A 528 -19.18 -15.67 11.03
N GLY A 529 -19.56 -16.95 10.92
CA GLY A 529 -18.63 -18.07 11.16
C GLY A 529 -18.49 -18.54 12.61
N ILE A 530 -19.36 -18.06 13.51
CA ILE A 530 -19.38 -18.41 14.93
C ILE A 530 -20.73 -19.04 15.30
N ILE A 531 -20.68 -20.09 16.11
CA ILE A 531 -21.84 -20.86 16.58
C ILE A 531 -21.89 -20.75 18.10
N ARG A 532 -23.04 -20.35 18.65
CA ARG A 532 -23.26 -20.31 20.10
C ARG A 532 -23.70 -21.69 20.60
N ILE A 533 -23.07 -22.21 21.64
CA ILE A 533 -23.38 -23.51 22.24
C ILE A 533 -24.01 -23.35 23.62
N ASN A 534 -24.93 -24.26 23.96
CA ASN A 534 -25.53 -24.32 25.29
C ASN A 534 -24.55 -24.90 26.32
N ARG A 535 -24.41 -24.24 27.49
CA ARG A 535 -23.60 -24.75 28.63
C ARG A 535 -24.38 -25.62 29.62
N ARG A 536 -25.72 -25.52 29.64
CA ARG A 536 -26.57 -26.22 30.61
C ARG A 536 -27.38 -27.31 29.94
N LYS A 537 -27.69 -28.39 30.68
CA LYS A 537 -28.72 -29.36 30.28
C LYS A 537 -30.02 -28.61 30.00
N GLN A 538 -30.59 -28.83 28.83
CA GLN A 538 -31.81 -28.12 28.43
C GLN A 538 -32.94 -28.42 29.41
N ASN A 539 -33.72 -27.39 29.77
CA ASN A 539 -34.97 -27.61 30.51
C ASN A 539 -35.90 -28.46 29.61
N PRO A 540 -36.31 -29.68 30.05
CA PRO A 540 -37.19 -30.56 29.27
C PRO A 540 -38.51 -29.91 28.86
N GLN A 541 -38.93 -28.86 29.58
CA GLN A 541 -40.13 -28.10 29.26
C GLN A 541 -40.00 -27.34 27.93
N ASN A 542 -38.82 -26.82 27.60
CA ASN A 542 -38.61 -25.92 26.44
C ASN A 542 -37.93 -26.59 25.24
N PHE A 543 -37.36 -27.79 25.43
CA PHE A 543 -36.65 -28.55 24.39
C PHE A 543 -37.57 -29.53 23.65
N ASP A 544 -37.58 -29.49 22.32
CA ASP A 544 -38.25 -30.48 21.47
C ASP A 544 -37.38 -31.74 21.35
N GLU A 545 -37.39 -32.53 22.43
CA GLU A 545 -36.69 -33.80 22.52
C GLU A 545 -37.18 -34.78 21.45
N THR A 546 -38.47 -34.75 21.10
CA THR A 546 -39.05 -35.67 20.13
C THR A 546 -38.47 -35.49 18.74
N SER A 547 -38.39 -34.25 18.25
CA SER A 547 -37.83 -33.96 16.93
C SER A 547 -36.32 -34.17 16.92
N PHE A 548 -35.61 -33.73 17.97
CA PHE A 548 -34.17 -33.93 18.07
C PHE A 548 -33.79 -35.41 18.09
N LYS A 549 -34.51 -36.24 18.87
CA LYS A 549 -34.29 -37.69 18.96
C LYS A 549 -34.58 -38.40 17.64
N LYS A 550 -35.61 -37.98 16.91
CA LYS A 550 -35.93 -38.56 15.59
C LYS A 550 -34.84 -38.27 14.57
N VAL A 551 -34.33 -37.03 14.54
CA VAL A 551 -33.27 -36.61 13.60
C VAL A 551 -31.94 -37.28 13.93
N THR A 552 -31.51 -37.30 15.20
CA THR A 552 -30.13 -37.70 15.58
C THR A 552 -30.00 -39.11 16.15
N LYS A 553 -31.13 -39.83 16.32
CA LYS A 553 -31.21 -41.12 17.07
C LYS A 553 -30.67 -41.03 18.50
N TRP A 554 -30.71 -39.83 19.08
CA TRP A 554 -30.16 -39.54 20.40
C TRP A 554 -30.83 -40.32 21.54
N SER A 555 -30.02 -40.75 22.51
CA SER A 555 -30.46 -41.41 23.75
C SER A 555 -29.93 -40.64 24.95
N HIS A 556 -30.55 -40.80 26.13
CA HIS A 556 -30.11 -40.14 27.36
C HIS A 556 -28.73 -40.60 27.86
N SER A 557 -28.17 -41.71 27.37
CA SER A 557 -26.79 -42.12 27.66
C SER A 557 -25.77 -41.32 26.83
N ASP A 558 -26.19 -40.77 25.68
CA ASP A 558 -25.28 -40.22 24.67
C ASP A 558 -25.23 -38.68 24.67
N VAL A 559 -25.80 -38.03 25.68
CA VAL A 559 -25.96 -36.57 25.71
C VAL A 559 -24.61 -35.87 25.82
N ILE A 560 -24.39 -34.91 24.91
CA ILE A 560 -23.33 -33.91 25.02
C ILE A 560 -23.99 -32.59 25.43
N GLY A 561 -24.07 -32.35 26.73
CA GLY A 561 -24.77 -31.19 27.30
C GLY A 561 -23.98 -29.89 27.24
N SER A 562 -22.66 -29.96 27.03
CA SER A 562 -21.77 -28.81 26.92
C SER A 562 -20.45 -29.20 26.22
N LEU A 563 -19.68 -28.20 25.77
CA LEU A 563 -18.32 -28.43 25.26
C LEU A 563 -17.38 -28.98 26.32
N GLU A 564 -17.59 -28.59 27.58
CA GLU A 564 -16.83 -29.12 28.72
C GLU A 564 -17.07 -30.62 28.91
N GLN A 565 -18.32 -31.08 28.80
CA GLN A 565 -18.63 -32.51 28.80
C GLN A 565 -18.00 -33.25 27.61
N LEU A 566 -17.97 -32.64 26.44
CA LEU A 566 -17.28 -33.20 25.26
C LEU A 566 -15.78 -33.34 25.50
N SER A 567 -15.15 -32.33 26.09
CA SER A 567 -13.73 -32.35 26.47
C SER A 567 -13.42 -33.42 27.51
N ILE A 568 -14.28 -33.59 28.53
CA ILE A 568 -14.13 -34.66 29.52
C ILE A 568 -14.27 -36.05 28.88
N LYS A 569 -15.27 -36.24 28.00
CA LYS A 569 -15.47 -37.51 27.26
C LYS A 569 -14.27 -37.87 26.39
N MET A 570 -13.57 -36.89 25.83
CA MET A 570 -12.33 -37.07 25.06
C MET A 570 -11.15 -37.57 25.90
N HIS A 571 -11.05 -37.17 27.16
CA HIS A 571 -9.93 -37.50 28.06
C HIS A 571 -10.20 -38.72 28.97
N GLY A 572 -11.42 -39.25 29.00
CA GLY A 572 -11.79 -40.40 29.82
C GLY A 572 -11.10 -41.70 29.40
N LYS A 573 -10.73 -42.56 30.36
CA LYS A 573 -10.07 -43.86 30.13
C LYS A 573 -10.91 -44.88 29.33
N ASN A 574 -12.23 -44.70 29.29
CA ASN A 574 -13.17 -45.45 28.44
C ASN A 574 -13.73 -44.50 27.39
N THR A 575 -13.00 -44.25 26.31
CA THR A 575 -13.47 -43.39 25.22
C THR A 575 -14.62 -44.09 24.47
N GLU A 576 -15.82 -43.49 24.49
CA GLU A 576 -17.01 -43.97 23.75
C GLU A 576 -16.87 -43.75 22.22
N PHE A 577 -15.80 -43.11 21.77
CA PHE A 577 -15.51 -42.87 20.35
C PHE A 577 -14.95 -44.14 19.70
N HIS A 578 -15.85 -45.05 19.33
CA HIS A 578 -15.50 -46.27 18.61
C HIS A 578 -15.07 -46.02 17.15
N GLU A 579 -15.53 -44.91 16.55
CA GLU A 579 -15.18 -44.52 15.18
C GLU A 579 -14.14 -43.41 15.16
N TYR A 580 -13.11 -43.57 14.33
CA TYR A 580 -12.02 -42.61 14.17
C TYR A 580 -12.53 -41.23 13.72
N ILE A 581 -13.50 -41.19 12.79
CA ILE A 581 -14.03 -39.95 12.22
C ILE A 581 -14.72 -39.06 13.27
N ASP A 582 -15.41 -39.67 14.24
CA ASP A 582 -16.07 -38.94 15.32
C ASP A 582 -15.06 -38.37 16.32
N TYR A 583 -13.96 -39.09 16.57
CA TYR A 583 -12.86 -38.59 17.40
C TYR A 583 -12.21 -37.35 16.77
N VAL A 584 -11.94 -37.40 15.45
CA VAL A 584 -11.40 -36.24 14.72
C VAL A 584 -12.40 -35.09 14.74
N ALA A 585 -13.69 -35.35 14.50
CA ALA A 585 -14.73 -34.33 14.53
C ALA A 585 -14.82 -33.64 15.91
N ALA A 586 -14.82 -34.42 16.99
CA ALA A 586 -14.83 -33.89 18.36
C ALA A 586 -13.58 -33.05 18.64
N THR A 587 -12.40 -33.52 18.22
CA THR A 587 -11.13 -32.78 18.34
C THR A 587 -11.22 -31.45 17.62
N THR A 588 -11.65 -31.43 16.35
CA THR A 588 -11.76 -30.21 15.55
C THR A 588 -12.74 -29.21 16.13
N ILE A 589 -13.88 -29.66 16.65
CA ILE A 589 -14.84 -28.78 17.33
C ILE A 589 -14.23 -28.15 18.59
N LEU A 590 -13.53 -28.96 19.41
CA LEU A 590 -12.93 -28.47 20.66
C LEU A 590 -11.80 -27.47 20.41
N ILE A 591 -10.88 -27.73 19.48
CA ILE A 591 -9.80 -26.76 19.16
C ILE A 591 -10.35 -25.47 18.55
N SER A 592 -11.54 -25.53 17.94
CA SER A 592 -12.23 -24.37 17.35
C SER A 592 -13.08 -23.63 18.38
N SER A 593 -13.01 -23.99 19.65
CA SER A 593 -13.93 -23.49 20.68
C SER A 593 -13.27 -22.59 21.72
N TYR A 594 -14.07 -21.68 22.28
CA TYR A 594 -13.67 -20.81 23.37
C TYR A 594 -14.87 -20.43 24.23
N SER A 595 -14.59 -19.98 25.44
CA SER A 595 -15.57 -19.43 26.37
C SER A 595 -15.41 -17.92 26.52
N THR A 596 -16.51 -17.20 26.69
CA THR A 596 -16.50 -15.80 27.15
C THR A 596 -17.21 -15.66 28.49
N GLN A 597 -16.63 -14.88 29.40
CA GLN A 597 -17.22 -14.57 30.69
C GLN A 597 -17.76 -13.13 30.73
N GLU A 598 -19.02 -12.98 31.10
CA GLU A 598 -19.74 -11.72 31.28
C GLU A 598 -20.33 -11.68 32.70
N GLY A 599 -19.59 -11.11 33.66
CA GLY A 599 -19.94 -11.18 35.08
C GLY A 599 -19.97 -12.64 35.58
N PRO A 600 -21.08 -13.12 36.18
CA PRO A 600 -21.22 -14.52 36.59
C PRO A 600 -21.58 -15.46 35.43
N GLU A 601 -22.01 -14.94 34.27
CA GLU A 601 -22.38 -15.77 33.13
C GLU A 601 -21.17 -16.17 32.30
N LYS A 602 -21.17 -17.43 31.90
CA LYS A 602 -20.18 -18.02 31.00
C LYS A 602 -20.89 -18.53 29.75
N ARG A 603 -20.35 -18.24 28.57
CA ARG A 603 -20.94 -18.62 27.26
C ARG A 603 -19.91 -19.32 26.39
N ASP A 604 -20.36 -20.32 25.65
CA ASP A 604 -19.53 -21.21 24.84
C ASP A 604 -19.75 -20.95 23.35
N PHE A 605 -18.66 -20.91 22.60
CA PHE A 605 -18.67 -20.66 21.18
C PHE A 605 -17.76 -21.62 20.43
N ILE A 606 -18.13 -21.92 19.18
CA ILE A 606 -17.29 -22.56 18.18
C ILE A 606 -17.09 -21.56 17.06
N SER A 607 -15.84 -21.35 16.62
CA SER A 607 -15.47 -20.31 15.68
C SER A 607 -14.50 -20.81 14.63
N ILE A 608 -14.80 -20.48 13.38
CA ILE A 608 -13.86 -20.69 12.26
C ILE A 608 -12.60 -19.83 12.40
N LEU A 609 -12.67 -18.70 13.11
CA LEU A 609 -11.49 -17.88 13.40
C LEU A 609 -10.53 -18.62 14.34
N SER A 610 -11.08 -19.25 15.38
CA SER A 610 -10.31 -20.07 16.32
C SER A 610 -9.73 -21.30 15.62
N PHE A 611 -10.49 -21.93 14.71
CA PHE A 611 -9.98 -23.00 13.86
C PHE A 611 -8.75 -22.54 13.04
N ILE A 612 -8.88 -21.46 12.27
CA ILE A 612 -7.77 -20.91 11.46
C ILE A 612 -6.57 -20.53 12.34
N ALA A 613 -6.82 -19.98 13.53
CA ALA A 613 -5.78 -19.62 14.49
C ALA A 613 -4.98 -20.84 14.97
N VAL A 614 -5.65 -21.94 15.31
CA VAL A 614 -4.99 -23.18 15.72
C VAL A 614 -4.22 -23.80 14.56
N ILE A 615 -4.78 -23.84 13.35
CA ILE A 615 -4.06 -24.29 12.15
C ILE A 615 -2.80 -23.46 11.94
N ALA A 616 -2.88 -22.13 12.09
CA ALA A 616 -1.72 -21.25 11.97
C ALA A 616 -0.63 -21.59 13.01
N GLN A 617 -1.02 -21.91 14.24
CA GLN A 617 -0.10 -22.26 15.30
C GLN A 617 0.53 -23.65 15.11
N LEU A 618 -0.24 -24.64 14.67
CA LEU A 618 0.27 -25.98 14.32
C LEU A 618 1.35 -25.93 13.23
N LEU A 619 1.17 -25.03 12.25
CA LEU A 619 2.13 -24.82 11.16
C LEU A 619 3.36 -23.99 11.57
N GLU A 620 3.32 -23.30 12.72
CA GLU A 620 4.46 -22.52 13.21
C GLU A 620 5.42 -23.35 14.07
N GLU A 621 4.87 -24.21 14.93
CA GLU A 621 5.67 -24.98 15.88
C GLU A 621 6.53 -26.04 15.17
N LYS A 622 7.80 -26.11 15.53
CA LYS A 622 8.76 -27.07 14.96
C LYS A 622 8.66 -28.43 15.67
N GLY A 623 8.70 -29.51 14.89
CA GLY A 623 8.67 -30.88 15.40
C GLY A 623 7.27 -31.45 15.59
N ASP A 624 7.21 -32.59 16.27
CA ASP A 624 5.97 -33.33 16.52
C ASP A 624 5.14 -32.62 17.60
N ILE A 625 3.89 -32.28 17.26
CA ILE A 625 2.97 -31.60 18.16
C ILE A 625 1.87 -32.56 18.59
N ASP A 626 1.46 -32.44 19.85
CA ASP A 626 0.26 -33.07 20.34
C ASP A 626 -0.93 -32.10 20.27
N ILE A 627 -1.91 -32.40 19.40
CA ILE A 627 -3.12 -31.61 19.20
C ILE A 627 -3.92 -31.41 20.49
N ARG A 628 -3.75 -32.30 21.49
CA ARG A 628 -4.42 -32.22 22.79
C ARG A 628 -4.10 -30.94 23.55
N ARG A 629 -2.96 -30.28 23.26
CA ARG A 629 -2.60 -28.98 23.84
C ARG A 629 -3.61 -27.87 23.54
N PHE A 630 -4.36 -28.00 22.45
CA PHE A 630 -5.35 -27.01 21.99
C PHE A 630 -6.79 -27.35 22.37
N ILE A 631 -7.03 -28.50 23.01
CA ILE A 631 -8.36 -28.96 23.42
C ILE A 631 -8.92 -28.23 24.65
N PRO A 632 -8.12 -27.80 25.66
CA PRO A 632 -8.66 -27.12 26.83
C PRO A 632 -9.46 -25.86 26.47
N LEU A 633 -10.66 -25.75 27.04
CA LEU A 633 -11.59 -24.66 26.75
C LEU A 633 -11.17 -23.39 27.50
N ASN A 634 -10.44 -22.50 26.81
CA ASN A 634 -10.00 -21.23 27.39
C ASN A 634 -11.17 -20.25 27.58
N THR A 635 -11.17 -19.55 28.72
CA THR A 635 -12.18 -18.53 29.04
C THR A 635 -11.59 -17.13 28.94
N TYR A 636 -12.22 -16.28 28.14
CA TYR A 636 -11.82 -14.90 27.88
C TYR A 636 -12.82 -13.90 28.45
N SER A 637 -12.37 -12.70 28.76
CA SER A 637 -13.24 -11.63 29.25
C SER A 637 -14.10 -11.04 28.12
N SER A 638 -15.36 -10.72 28.40
CA SER A 638 -16.24 -10.03 27.46
C SER A 638 -15.76 -8.61 27.12
N PRO A 639 -16.07 -8.08 25.92
CA PRO A 639 -15.60 -6.77 25.48
C PRO A 639 -16.22 -5.64 26.32
N SER A 640 -15.40 -4.95 27.11
CA SER A 640 -15.80 -3.77 27.89
C SER A 640 -16.08 -2.52 27.05
N LEU A 641 -15.86 -2.61 25.74
CA LEU A 641 -16.01 -1.56 24.74
C LEU A 641 -17.46 -1.33 24.32
N LEU A 642 -18.32 -2.33 24.56
CA LEU A 642 -19.70 -2.34 24.09
C LEU A 642 -20.64 -2.06 25.26
N PRO A 643 -21.72 -1.28 25.05
CA PRO A 643 -22.67 -0.98 26.12
C PRO A 643 -23.32 -2.28 26.63
N THR A 644 -23.30 -2.47 27.96
CA THR A 644 -24.06 -3.53 28.62
C THR A 644 -25.45 -3.01 28.97
N THR A 645 -26.48 -3.51 28.30
CA THR A 645 -27.85 -3.36 28.79
C THR A 645 -28.09 -4.41 29.87
N LYS A 646 -28.09 -3.95 31.13
CA LYS A 646 -28.61 -4.74 32.25
C LYS A 646 -30.12 -4.97 32.03
N ASN A 647 -30.47 -5.98 31.24
CA ASN A 647 -31.82 -6.50 31.22
C ASN A 647 -31.90 -7.63 32.24
N GLU A 648 -32.53 -7.31 33.38
CA GLU A 648 -33.05 -8.25 34.36
C GLU A 648 -34.16 -9.10 33.74
N ALA A 649 -33.80 -10.19 33.06
CA ALA A 649 -34.68 -11.33 32.83
C ALA A 649 -33.89 -12.43 32.12
N ASP A 650 -33.16 -13.25 32.88
CA ASP A 650 -33.03 -14.68 32.58
C ASP A 650 -32.56 -15.41 33.83
N SER A 651 -33.53 -15.96 34.56
CA SER A 651 -33.44 -17.03 35.57
C SER A 651 -32.45 -16.86 36.74
N THR A 652 -33.04 -16.84 37.93
CA THR A 652 -32.43 -17.09 39.24
C THR A 652 -31.29 -18.11 39.22
N PHE A 653 -30.21 -17.72 39.89
CA PHE A 653 -29.06 -18.53 40.26
C PHE A 653 -29.47 -19.85 40.93
N ASP A 654 -28.90 -20.95 40.45
CA ASP A 654 -28.53 -22.07 41.30
C ASP A 654 -27.06 -22.41 40.96
N ASN A 655 -26.23 -22.35 42.00
CA ASN A 655 -24.81 -22.69 41.96
C ASN A 655 -24.68 -24.21 41.89
N ASP A 656 -24.23 -24.73 40.75
CA ASP A 656 -23.54 -26.01 40.70
C ASP A 656 -22.17 -25.76 40.08
N ASP A 657 -21.17 -25.69 40.96
CA ASP A 657 -19.75 -25.70 40.66
C ASP A 657 -19.38 -27.09 40.11
N PRO A 658 -18.76 -27.24 38.92
CA PRO A 658 -18.12 -28.48 38.55
C PRO A 658 -16.63 -28.40 38.91
N SER A 659 -16.30 -29.20 39.93
CA SER A 659 -15.00 -29.83 40.24
C SER A 659 -13.78 -29.41 39.39
N GLU A 660 -12.75 -28.95 40.12
CA GLU A 660 -11.35 -28.83 39.68
C GLU A 660 -10.93 -29.95 38.72
N ILE A 661 -10.32 -29.55 37.60
CA ILE A 661 -9.64 -30.43 36.66
C ILE A 661 -8.46 -31.06 37.41
N SER A 662 -8.54 -32.35 37.76
CA SER A 662 -7.35 -33.11 38.10
C SER A 662 -6.58 -33.37 36.80
N GLU A 663 -5.34 -32.86 36.72
CA GLU A 663 -4.36 -33.22 35.70
C GLU A 663 -4.08 -34.73 35.77
N GLY A 664 -4.87 -35.51 35.04
CA GLY A 664 -4.59 -36.91 34.79
C GLY A 664 -3.75 -37.03 33.54
N GLU A 665 -2.45 -37.31 33.69
CA GLU A 665 -1.60 -37.82 32.61
C GLU A 665 -2.15 -39.18 32.12
N GLY A 666 -3.13 -39.13 31.22
CA GLY A 666 -3.65 -40.28 30.50
C GLY A 666 -2.79 -40.57 29.28
N SER A 667 -2.20 -41.76 29.21
CA SER A 667 -1.64 -42.32 27.96
C SER A 667 -2.64 -42.14 26.82
N GLY A 668 -2.23 -41.55 25.71
CA GLY A 668 -3.12 -41.20 24.59
C GLY A 668 -3.91 -42.42 24.09
N ASN A 669 -5.20 -42.22 23.82
CA ASN A 669 -6.02 -43.19 23.10
C ASN A 669 -5.40 -43.47 21.70
N GLU A 670 -5.57 -44.66 21.15
CA GLU A 670 -5.02 -45.07 19.84
C GLU A 670 -5.36 -44.04 18.74
N ASN A 671 -6.60 -43.56 18.70
CA ASN A 671 -7.05 -42.50 17.78
C ASN A 671 -6.27 -41.18 17.91
N SER A 672 -5.83 -40.83 19.13
CA SER A 672 -5.03 -39.62 19.38
C SER A 672 -3.61 -39.75 18.81
N ILE A 673 -3.02 -40.93 18.92
CA ILE A 673 -1.69 -41.23 18.37
C ILE A 673 -1.74 -41.19 16.85
N ILE A 674 -2.77 -41.81 16.26
CA ILE A 674 -3.01 -41.80 14.81
C ILE A 674 -3.17 -40.37 14.30
N LEU A 675 -4.08 -39.58 14.90
CA LEU A 675 -4.33 -38.20 14.47
C LEU A 675 -3.07 -37.32 14.56
N ASN A 676 -2.32 -37.40 15.66
CA ASN A 676 -1.06 -36.64 15.79
C ASN A 676 -0.02 -37.08 14.75
N GLY A 677 0.09 -38.38 14.47
CA GLY A 677 0.94 -38.90 13.39
C GLY A 677 0.58 -38.27 12.04
N LEU A 678 -0.70 -38.26 11.67
CA LEU A 678 -1.19 -37.68 10.42
C LEU A 678 -0.99 -36.15 10.35
N ILE A 679 -1.19 -35.43 11.45
CA ILE A 679 -0.94 -33.98 11.50
C ILE A 679 0.54 -33.69 11.25
N ASN A 680 1.44 -34.48 11.83
CA ASN A 680 2.89 -34.29 11.64
C ASN A 680 3.34 -34.68 10.22
N GLU A 681 2.73 -35.70 9.61
CA GLU A 681 2.93 -36.03 8.18
C GLU A 681 2.45 -34.88 7.28
N TRP A 682 1.22 -34.41 7.47
CA TRP A 682 0.64 -33.27 6.74
C TRP A 682 1.51 -32.00 6.83
N LYS A 683 2.07 -31.70 8.01
CA LYS A 683 3.02 -30.60 8.17
C LYS A 683 4.28 -30.77 7.32
N LYS A 684 4.86 -31.98 7.31
CA LYS A 684 6.06 -32.27 6.51
C LYS A 684 5.78 -32.13 5.02
N ASP A 685 4.59 -32.52 4.57
CA ASP A 685 4.19 -32.37 3.17
C ASP A 685 4.05 -30.89 2.78
N ILE A 686 3.47 -30.06 3.65
CA ILE A 686 3.43 -28.61 3.46
C ILE A 686 4.84 -28.00 3.40
N GLU A 687 5.78 -28.48 4.21
CA GLU A 687 7.17 -28.01 4.20
C GLU A 687 7.94 -28.40 2.93
N LYS A 688 7.58 -29.53 2.30
CA LYS A 688 8.14 -29.95 0.99
C LYS A 688 7.63 -29.04 -0.14
N GLU A 689 6.39 -28.60 -0.05
CA GLU A 689 5.75 -27.75 -1.06
C GLU A 689 6.26 -26.31 -1.00
N LYS A 690 6.60 -25.73 -2.16
CA LYS A 690 7.00 -24.32 -2.26
C LYS A 690 5.76 -23.41 -2.28
N ILE A 691 5.11 -23.27 -1.14
CA ILE A 691 3.97 -22.37 -0.98
C ILE A 691 4.42 -20.92 -1.19
N THR A 692 3.75 -20.20 -2.08
CA THR A 692 3.98 -18.78 -2.33
C THR A 692 2.71 -18.00 -2.00
N CYS A 693 2.88 -16.87 -1.32
CA CYS A 693 1.78 -16.00 -0.91
C CYS A 693 2.16 -14.54 -1.11
N SER A 694 1.18 -13.72 -1.48
CA SER A 694 1.31 -12.26 -1.50
C SER A 694 0.29 -11.61 -0.56
N PRO A 695 0.57 -10.42 -0.01
CA PRO A 695 -0.38 -9.63 0.77
C PRO A 695 -1.74 -9.48 0.10
N LEU A 696 -1.74 -9.26 -1.22
CA LEU A 696 -2.97 -9.10 -2.00
C LEU A 696 -3.80 -10.39 -2.02
N LEU A 697 -3.16 -11.54 -2.29
CA LEU A 697 -3.83 -12.83 -2.28
C LEU A 697 -4.47 -13.10 -0.92
N ILE A 698 -3.71 -12.94 0.16
CA ILE A 698 -4.19 -13.22 1.52
C ILE A 698 -5.35 -12.29 1.89
N GLY A 699 -5.24 -11.00 1.57
CA GLY A 699 -6.30 -10.04 1.81
C GLY A 699 -7.58 -10.38 1.04
N LYS A 700 -7.45 -10.80 -0.23
CA LYS A 700 -8.59 -11.21 -1.07
C LYS A 700 -9.25 -12.50 -0.59
N VAL A 701 -8.45 -13.48 -0.17
CA VAL A 701 -8.93 -14.71 0.47
C VAL A 701 -9.76 -14.36 1.71
N TRP A 702 -9.23 -13.52 2.61
CA TRP A 702 -9.95 -13.12 3.83
C TRP A 702 -11.27 -12.38 3.53
N GLU A 703 -11.27 -11.40 2.64
CA GLU A 703 -12.48 -10.68 2.24
C GLU A 703 -13.57 -11.66 1.78
N ARG A 704 -13.21 -12.61 0.90
CA ARG A 704 -14.15 -13.61 0.42
C ARG A 704 -14.63 -14.54 1.54
N ILE A 705 -13.75 -14.99 2.42
CA ILE A 705 -14.10 -15.82 3.58
C ILE A 705 -15.15 -15.10 4.42
N GLN A 706 -14.93 -13.85 4.79
CA GLN A 706 -15.86 -13.11 5.65
C GLN A 706 -17.26 -12.98 5.02
N TYR A 707 -17.33 -12.57 3.76
CA TYR A 707 -18.61 -12.47 3.05
C TYR A 707 -19.31 -13.83 2.92
N THR A 708 -18.55 -14.89 2.68
CA THR A 708 -19.05 -16.26 2.60
C THR A 708 -19.60 -16.73 3.94
N LEU A 709 -18.87 -16.53 5.04
CA LEU A 709 -19.30 -16.91 6.39
C LEU A 709 -20.54 -16.14 6.84
N THR A 710 -20.63 -14.86 6.50
CA THR A 710 -21.82 -14.03 6.77
C THR A 710 -23.04 -14.58 6.03
N SER A 711 -22.90 -14.85 4.73
CA SER A 711 -23.95 -15.44 3.89
C SER A 711 -24.40 -16.81 4.40
N ILE A 712 -23.47 -17.70 4.77
CA ILE A 712 -23.80 -19.03 5.33
C ILE A 712 -24.58 -18.86 6.64
N SER A 713 -24.14 -17.94 7.51
CA SER A 713 -24.78 -17.72 8.80
C SER A 713 -26.19 -17.17 8.68
N ASP A 714 -26.41 -16.20 7.78
CA ASP A 714 -27.74 -15.63 7.54
C ASP A 714 -28.69 -16.68 6.96
N ASN A 715 -28.24 -17.51 6.00
CA ASN A 715 -29.03 -18.62 5.47
C ASN A 715 -29.34 -19.69 6.52
N ALA A 716 -28.37 -20.04 7.38
CA ALA A 716 -28.56 -21.01 8.46
C ALA A 716 -29.57 -20.52 9.51
N SER A 717 -29.69 -19.20 9.69
CA SER A 717 -30.67 -18.60 10.61
C SER A 717 -32.10 -18.52 10.04
N MET A 718 -32.24 -18.50 8.71
CA MET A 718 -33.52 -18.31 8.00
C MET A 718 -34.21 -19.61 7.55
N HIS A 719 -33.45 -20.70 7.42
CA HIS A 719 -33.95 -21.93 6.78
C HIS A 719 -33.84 -23.15 7.70
N SER A 720 -35.00 -23.68 8.06
CA SER A 720 -35.13 -25.03 8.63
C SER A 720 -34.66 -26.08 7.60
N VAL A 721 -33.84 -27.02 8.04
CA VAL A 721 -33.21 -28.07 7.24
C VAL A 721 -34.15 -29.27 7.13
N ASN A 722 -34.19 -29.89 5.95
CA ASN A 722 -34.92 -31.14 5.76
C ASN A 722 -33.99 -32.31 6.09
N TYR A 723 -34.47 -33.27 6.87
CA TYR A 723 -33.69 -34.43 7.31
C TYR A 723 -34.31 -35.73 6.82
N LYS A 724 -33.48 -36.78 6.63
CA LYS A 724 -33.91 -38.08 6.10
C LYS A 724 -35.13 -38.62 6.86
N ASN A 725 -36.14 -39.12 6.13
CA ASN A 725 -37.38 -39.71 6.64
C ASN A 725 -38.32 -38.75 7.40
N GLU A 726 -38.16 -37.43 7.24
CA GLU A 726 -39.08 -36.46 7.82
C GLU A 726 -39.76 -35.59 6.75
N ASN A 727 -41.08 -35.40 6.89
CA ASN A 727 -41.86 -34.48 6.07
C ASN A 727 -41.84 -33.04 6.63
N VAL A 728 -41.15 -32.82 7.74
CA VAL A 728 -41.13 -31.56 8.50
C VAL A 728 -39.69 -31.05 8.53
N LYS A 729 -39.53 -29.74 8.31
CA LYS A 729 -38.22 -29.09 8.38
C LYS A 729 -37.86 -28.83 9.85
N ASN A 730 -36.62 -29.08 10.23
CA ASN A 730 -36.13 -28.89 11.61
C ASN A 730 -34.99 -27.86 11.68
N ASP A 731 -34.56 -27.52 12.90
CA ASP A 731 -33.39 -26.67 13.13
C ASP A 731 -32.08 -27.33 12.66
N ILE A 732 -31.09 -26.50 12.30
CA ILE A 732 -29.78 -26.96 11.83
C ILE A 732 -28.96 -27.65 12.93
N LEU A 733 -28.30 -28.76 12.58
CA LEU A 733 -27.35 -29.49 13.43
C LEU A 733 -25.94 -28.89 13.37
N LEU A 734 -25.15 -29.15 14.41
CA LEU A 734 -23.80 -28.60 14.55
C LEU A 734 -22.84 -29.03 13.44
N ASP A 735 -22.82 -30.31 13.10
CA ASP A 735 -21.95 -30.85 12.06
C ASP A 735 -22.20 -30.19 10.70
N ILE A 736 -23.46 -30.03 10.30
CA ILE A 736 -23.86 -29.40 9.04
C ILE A 736 -23.47 -27.91 9.03
N ALA A 737 -23.75 -27.20 10.13
CA ALA A 737 -23.39 -25.79 10.24
C ALA A 737 -21.88 -25.59 10.09
N PHE A 738 -21.07 -26.41 10.78
CA PHE A 738 -19.62 -26.34 10.71
C PHE A 738 -19.08 -26.81 9.36
N SER A 739 -19.64 -27.86 8.76
CA SER A 739 -19.33 -28.31 7.39
C SER A 739 -19.50 -27.21 6.36
N ARG A 740 -20.60 -26.44 6.42
CA ARG A 740 -20.79 -25.29 5.51
C ARG A 740 -19.70 -24.25 5.67
N PHE A 741 -19.26 -23.98 6.90
CA PHE A 741 -18.13 -23.07 7.14
C PHE A 741 -16.82 -23.61 6.54
N ILE A 742 -16.53 -24.90 6.68
CA ILE A 742 -15.36 -25.54 6.09
C ILE A 742 -15.42 -25.50 4.55
N TRP A 743 -16.55 -25.84 3.93
CA TRP A 743 -16.72 -25.75 2.47
C TRP A 743 -16.57 -24.32 1.97
N GLY A 744 -17.14 -23.35 2.70
CA GLY A 744 -17.00 -21.93 2.41
C GLY A 744 -15.56 -21.45 2.51
N LEU A 745 -14.82 -21.90 3.52
CA LEU A 745 -13.41 -21.60 3.71
C LEU A 745 -12.56 -22.12 2.54
N ILE A 746 -12.67 -23.42 2.23
CA ILE A 746 -11.90 -24.05 1.14
C ILE A 746 -12.23 -23.41 -0.21
N ASN A 747 -13.52 -23.23 -0.52
CA ASN A 747 -13.95 -22.63 -1.79
C ASN A 747 -13.46 -21.18 -1.92
N SER A 748 -13.41 -20.43 -0.81
CA SER A 748 -12.92 -19.05 -0.82
C SER A 748 -11.42 -18.99 -1.11
N ILE A 749 -10.64 -19.87 -0.46
CA ILE A 749 -9.20 -20.03 -0.71
C ILE A 749 -8.97 -20.42 -2.17
N LEU A 750 -9.69 -21.43 -2.65
CA LEU A 750 -9.57 -21.95 -4.00
C LEU A 750 -9.78 -20.89 -5.08
N ILE A 751 -10.88 -20.15 -4.99
CA ILE A 751 -11.23 -19.13 -5.99
C ILE A 751 -10.18 -18.02 -6.05
N GLU A 752 -9.73 -17.54 -4.89
CA GLU A 752 -8.80 -16.40 -4.83
C GLU A 752 -7.36 -16.83 -5.12
N GLU A 753 -6.96 -18.05 -4.73
CA GLU A 753 -5.68 -18.62 -5.13
C GLU A 753 -5.57 -18.76 -6.64
N ILE A 754 -6.60 -19.29 -7.32
CA ILE A 754 -6.64 -19.34 -8.79
C ILE A 754 -6.46 -17.94 -9.41
N ARG A 755 -7.12 -16.93 -8.85
CA ARG A 755 -7.10 -15.57 -9.41
C ARG A 755 -5.76 -14.87 -9.23
N TYR A 756 -5.11 -15.04 -8.08
CA TYR A 756 -3.98 -14.19 -7.68
C TYR A 756 -2.63 -14.91 -7.56
N ASN A 757 -2.59 -16.24 -7.43
CA ASN A 757 -1.32 -16.99 -7.36
C ASN A 757 -0.58 -16.91 -8.70
N ARG A 758 0.72 -16.57 -8.65
CA ARG A 758 1.59 -16.35 -9.81
C ARG A 758 1.69 -17.58 -10.73
N ASN A 759 1.66 -18.79 -10.17
CA ASN A 759 1.88 -20.02 -10.91
C ASN A 759 0.65 -20.50 -11.70
N VAL A 760 -0.51 -19.86 -11.49
CA VAL A 760 -1.78 -20.28 -12.09
C VAL A 760 -1.89 -19.83 -13.55
N PRO A 761 -2.06 -20.76 -14.52
CA PRO A 761 -2.25 -20.43 -15.93
C PRO A 761 -3.50 -19.58 -16.20
N GLN A 762 -3.43 -18.67 -17.19
CA GLN A 762 -4.54 -17.76 -17.50
C GLN A 762 -5.82 -18.50 -17.93
N GLU A 763 -5.69 -19.62 -18.65
CA GLU A 763 -6.82 -20.49 -19.03
C GLU A 763 -7.66 -20.92 -17.82
N LEU A 764 -7.01 -21.30 -16.71
CA LEU A 764 -7.70 -21.70 -15.48
C LEU A 764 -8.35 -20.49 -14.81
N VAL A 765 -7.68 -19.33 -14.80
CA VAL A 765 -8.25 -18.08 -14.25
C VAL A 765 -9.53 -17.68 -14.97
N ASP A 766 -9.54 -17.76 -16.30
CA ASP A 766 -10.69 -17.38 -17.11
C ASP A 766 -11.92 -18.26 -16.82
N SER A 767 -11.72 -19.54 -16.49
CA SER A 767 -12.79 -20.47 -16.10
C SER A 767 -13.43 -20.17 -14.72
N PHE A 768 -12.80 -19.31 -13.92
CA PHE A 768 -13.21 -18.93 -12.57
C PHE A 768 -13.73 -17.49 -12.45
N ILE A 769 -13.89 -16.76 -13.57
CA ILE A 769 -14.47 -15.40 -13.57
C ILE A 769 -15.86 -15.39 -12.93
N SER A 770 -16.70 -16.39 -13.24
CA SER A 770 -18.08 -16.51 -12.73
C SER A 770 -18.21 -17.38 -11.48
N ALA A 771 -17.11 -17.76 -10.82
CA ALA A 771 -17.15 -18.63 -9.64
C ALA A 771 -17.90 -17.96 -8.48
N LYS A 772 -18.82 -18.70 -7.85
CA LYS A 772 -19.68 -18.20 -6.78
C LYS A 772 -19.21 -18.70 -5.41
N ASN A 773 -19.68 -18.01 -4.37
CA ASN A 773 -19.47 -18.41 -2.98
C ASN A 773 -20.41 -19.55 -2.60
N VAL A 774 -19.94 -20.40 -1.68
CA VAL A 774 -20.80 -21.36 -0.98
C VAL A 774 -21.78 -20.57 -0.10
N SER A 775 -23.04 -20.97 -0.09
CA SER A 775 -24.09 -20.32 0.72
C SER A 775 -24.89 -21.33 1.53
N THR A 776 -25.37 -22.39 0.86
CA THR A 776 -26.28 -23.37 1.45
C THR A 776 -25.76 -24.81 1.36
N ALA A 777 -25.12 -25.21 0.27
CA ALA A 777 -24.65 -26.57 0.04
C ALA A 777 -23.26 -26.60 -0.64
N TYR A 778 -22.63 -27.77 -0.67
CA TYR A 778 -21.30 -28.00 -1.25
C TYR A 778 -21.25 -27.96 -2.80
N ASP A 779 -22.38 -27.80 -3.49
CA ASP A 779 -22.46 -27.86 -4.96
C ASP A 779 -21.49 -26.88 -5.67
N GLU A 780 -21.31 -25.66 -5.13
CA GLU A 780 -20.39 -24.67 -5.71
C GLU A 780 -18.92 -25.10 -5.55
N LEU A 781 -18.56 -25.69 -4.41
CA LEU A 781 -17.21 -26.23 -4.19
C LEU A 781 -16.95 -27.42 -5.13
N LEU A 782 -17.92 -28.34 -5.27
CA LEU A 782 -17.83 -29.47 -6.19
C LEU A 782 -17.68 -29.00 -7.65
N SER A 783 -18.49 -28.03 -8.06
CA SER A 783 -18.42 -27.46 -9.42
C SER A 783 -17.05 -26.87 -9.71
N ASN A 784 -16.48 -26.15 -8.76
CA ASN A 784 -15.15 -25.55 -8.90
C ASN A 784 -14.04 -26.60 -8.91
N LEU A 785 -14.10 -27.62 -8.05
CA LEU A 785 -13.14 -28.74 -8.07
C LEU A 785 -13.21 -29.54 -9.38
N SER A 786 -14.41 -29.74 -9.93
CA SER A 786 -14.60 -30.41 -11.22
C SER A 786 -13.93 -29.65 -12.38
N LYS A 787 -13.94 -28.31 -12.36
CA LYS A 787 -13.24 -27.50 -13.37
C LYS A 787 -11.72 -27.70 -13.29
N ILE A 788 -11.19 -27.87 -12.08
CA ILE A 788 -9.75 -28.08 -11.85
C ILE A 788 -9.34 -29.47 -12.31
N GLU A 789 -10.12 -30.49 -11.96
CA GLU A 789 -9.93 -31.87 -12.44
C GLU A 789 -9.85 -31.88 -13.97
N GLN A 790 -10.84 -31.29 -14.66
CA GLN A 790 -10.85 -31.21 -16.13
C GLN A 790 -9.61 -30.47 -16.68
N PHE A 791 -9.17 -29.41 -16.01
CA PHE A 791 -7.97 -28.67 -16.40
C PHE A 791 -6.71 -29.52 -16.25
N ILE A 792 -6.58 -30.26 -15.15
CA ILE A 792 -5.45 -31.13 -14.85
C ILE A 792 -5.42 -32.33 -15.80
N GLU A 793 -6.55 -32.97 -16.07
CA GLU A 793 -6.67 -34.09 -17.02
C GLU A 793 -6.21 -33.67 -18.43
N LYS A 794 -6.59 -32.45 -18.86
CA LYS A 794 -6.14 -31.86 -20.12
C LYS A 794 -4.64 -31.57 -20.13
N ASN A 795 -4.06 -31.24 -18.98
CA ASN A 795 -2.68 -30.78 -18.81
C ASN A 795 -1.87 -31.74 -17.91
N LYS A 796 -1.78 -33.02 -18.29
CA LYS A 796 -1.16 -34.14 -17.54
C LYS A 796 0.26 -33.93 -16.97
N LYS A 797 0.93 -32.81 -17.27
CA LYS A 797 2.27 -32.46 -16.76
C LYS A 797 2.23 -31.50 -15.56
N ILE A 798 1.06 -30.96 -15.21
CA ILE A 798 0.96 -29.95 -14.15
C ILE A 798 0.35 -30.55 -12.90
N LYS A 799 1.13 -30.51 -11.82
CA LYS A 799 0.77 -30.95 -10.47
C LYS A 799 -0.18 -29.96 -9.80
N PHE A 800 -1.19 -30.46 -9.08
CA PHE A 800 -2.13 -29.62 -8.34
C PHE A 800 -1.42 -28.85 -7.22
N SER A 801 -0.57 -29.51 -6.45
CA SER A 801 0.21 -28.88 -5.39
C SER A 801 1.09 -27.72 -5.89
N SER A 802 1.52 -27.79 -7.16
CA SER A 802 2.33 -26.72 -7.78
C SER A 802 1.52 -25.49 -8.21
N ILE A 803 0.24 -25.66 -8.58
CA ILE A 803 -0.63 -24.56 -9.01
C ILE A 803 -1.36 -23.94 -7.82
N LEU A 804 -1.89 -24.79 -6.93
CA LEU A 804 -2.77 -24.41 -5.82
C LEU A 804 -2.26 -24.95 -4.47
N PRO A 805 -1.03 -24.59 -4.05
CA PRO A 805 -0.41 -25.10 -2.84
C PRO A 805 -1.20 -24.80 -1.55
N ILE A 806 -1.88 -23.64 -1.46
CA ILE A 806 -2.65 -23.27 -0.27
C ILE A 806 -3.92 -24.12 -0.19
N THR A 807 -4.64 -24.26 -1.30
CA THR A 807 -5.84 -25.11 -1.38
C THR A 807 -5.48 -26.56 -1.09
N HIS A 808 -4.37 -27.05 -1.67
CA HIS A 808 -3.83 -28.38 -1.40
C HIS A 808 -3.53 -28.59 0.09
N ALA A 809 -2.86 -27.63 0.74
CA ALA A 809 -2.58 -27.69 2.17
C ALA A 809 -3.86 -27.78 3.01
N PHE A 810 -4.92 -27.04 2.64
CA PHE A 810 -6.18 -27.12 3.38
C PHE A 810 -6.91 -28.44 3.15
N ILE A 811 -7.11 -28.89 1.90
CA ILE A 811 -7.83 -30.13 1.60
C ILE A 811 -7.14 -31.34 2.26
N GLY A 812 -5.81 -31.32 2.35
CA GLY A 812 -5.02 -32.40 2.98
C GLY A 812 -5.01 -32.38 4.51
N CYS A 813 -5.61 -31.37 5.15
CA CYS A 813 -5.59 -31.24 6.59
C CYS A 813 -6.47 -32.33 7.25
N PRO A 814 -5.91 -33.20 8.12
CA PRO A 814 -6.68 -34.29 8.75
C PRO A 814 -7.87 -33.80 9.58
N LEU A 815 -7.78 -32.59 10.16
CA LEU A 815 -8.79 -32.03 11.06
C LEU A 815 -10.09 -31.66 10.36
N ILE A 816 -10.06 -31.36 9.06
CA ILE A 816 -11.28 -30.98 8.32
C ILE A 816 -11.96 -32.17 7.66
N LEU A 817 -11.31 -33.34 7.64
CA LEU A 817 -11.79 -34.54 6.96
C LEU A 817 -13.27 -34.86 7.31
N PRO A 818 -13.69 -34.93 8.59
CA PRO A 818 -15.08 -35.23 8.94
C PRO A 818 -16.11 -34.27 8.33
N PHE A 819 -15.70 -33.05 8.03
CA PHE A 819 -16.60 -31.98 7.60
C PHE A 819 -16.65 -31.82 6.08
N ILE A 820 -15.62 -32.26 5.36
CA ILE A 820 -15.65 -32.41 3.90
C ILE A 820 -16.47 -33.66 3.52
N THR A 821 -16.41 -34.72 4.33
CA THR A 821 -16.98 -36.04 4.02
C THR A 821 -18.50 -36.14 4.20
N LEU A 822 -19.10 -35.20 4.94
CA LEU A 822 -20.50 -35.22 5.31
C LEU A 822 -21.45 -34.98 4.12
N THR A 823 -22.49 -35.82 4.03
CA THR A 823 -23.65 -35.58 3.16
C THR A 823 -24.50 -34.44 3.71
N ASP A 824 -24.70 -33.36 2.93
CA ASP A 824 -25.74 -32.38 3.27
C ASP A 824 -27.11 -33.06 3.13
N PRO A 825 -27.94 -33.10 4.19
CA PRO A 825 -29.26 -33.74 4.15
C PRO A 825 -30.32 -32.95 3.35
N ILE A 826 -30.01 -31.74 2.84
CA ILE A 826 -30.97 -30.91 2.08
C ILE A 826 -31.63 -31.64 0.89
N TYR A 827 -30.96 -32.62 0.28
CA TYR A 827 -31.60 -33.45 -0.74
C TYR A 827 -32.14 -34.72 -0.10
N GLY A 828 -33.39 -34.64 0.32
CA GLY A 828 -34.22 -35.82 0.54
C GLY A 828 -34.32 -36.60 -0.76
N GLU A 829 -33.52 -37.65 -0.88
CA GLU A 829 -33.79 -38.88 -1.62
C GLU A 829 -32.60 -39.81 -1.48
N GLU A 830 -32.85 -41.10 -1.24
CA GLU A 830 -31.90 -42.17 -1.55
C GLU A 830 -31.70 -42.34 -3.06
N THR A 831 -31.60 -41.26 -3.83
CA THR A 831 -31.16 -41.40 -5.21
C THR A 831 -29.64 -41.59 -5.20
N GLU A 832 -29.16 -42.53 -6.01
CA GLU A 832 -27.74 -42.72 -6.31
C GLU A 832 -26.99 -41.39 -6.53
N SER A 833 -27.68 -40.32 -6.97
CA SER A 833 -27.21 -38.94 -7.16
C SER A 833 -26.42 -38.32 -5.99
N GLY A 834 -26.92 -38.31 -4.75
CA GLY A 834 -26.26 -37.63 -3.62
C GLY A 834 -25.00 -38.35 -3.14
N LYS A 835 -25.06 -39.68 -3.01
CA LYS A 835 -23.90 -40.54 -2.73
C LYS A 835 -22.90 -40.50 -3.88
N THR A 836 -23.36 -40.43 -5.14
CA THR A 836 -22.52 -40.26 -6.33
C THR A 836 -21.80 -38.92 -6.33
N LYS A 837 -22.46 -37.81 -5.97
CA LYS A 837 -21.82 -36.48 -5.92
C LYS A 837 -20.68 -36.39 -4.88
N ILE A 838 -20.82 -37.00 -3.72
CA ILE A 838 -19.76 -37.03 -2.70
C ILE A 838 -18.67 -38.00 -3.08
N LYS A 839 -19.01 -39.20 -3.57
CA LYS A 839 -18.02 -40.09 -4.20
C LYS A 839 -17.28 -39.37 -5.33
N ASN A 840 -17.94 -38.51 -6.10
CA ASN A 840 -17.30 -37.68 -7.12
C ASN A 840 -16.38 -36.63 -6.51
N LEU A 841 -16.80 -35.89 -5.48
CA LEU A 841 -15.95 -34.96 -4.73
C LEU A 841 -14.68 -35.64 -4.23
N PHE A 842 -14.81 -36.84 -3.69
CA PHE A 842 -13.69 -37.62 -3.18
C PHE A 842 -12.84 -38.23 -4.26
N ASN A 843 -13.45 -38.79 -5.31
CA ASN A 843 -12.72 -39.28 -6.46
C ASN A 843 -11.93 -38.14 -7.09
N GLN A 844 -12.49 -36.93 -7.11
CA GLN A 844 -11.82 -35.70 -7.54
C GLN A 844 -10.65 -35.35 -6.65
N ILE A 845 -10.86 -35.26 -5.33
CA ILE A 845 -9.76 -35.01 -4.37
C ILE A 845 -8.69 -36.09 -4.52
N LYS A 846 -9.07 -37.36 -4.58
CA LYS A 846 -8.17 -38.51 -4.75
C LYS A 846 -7.41 -38.45 -6.08
N GLN A 847 -8.07 -38.13 -7.19
CA GLN A 847 -7.41 -37.96 -8.48
C GLN A 847 -6.45 -36.78 -8.48
N ILE A 848 -6.82 -35.69 -7.80
CA ILE A 848 -5.99 -34.52 -7.60
C ILE A 848 -4.71 -34.90 -6.83
N TYR A 849 -4.82 -35.63 -5.71
CA TYR A 849 -3.66 -36.14 -4.96
C TYR A 849 -2.84 -37.16 -5.76
N ASN A 850 -3.50 -38.07 -6.49
CA ASN A 850 -2.81 -39.04 -7.35
C ASN A 850 -2.04 -38.37 -8.50
N ASN A 851 -2.42 -37.16 -8.93
CA ASN A 851 -1.70 -36.41 -9.95
C ASN A 851 -0.31 -35.98 -9.47
N ASP A 852 -0.16 -35.69 -8.18
CA ASP A 852 1.07 -35.16 -7.61
C ASP A 852 2.15 -36.23 -7.41
N ALA A 853 1.77 -37.52 -7.41
CA ALA A 853 2.65 -38.68 -7.29
C ALA A 853 3.33 -39.05 -8.64
N ASP A 854 4.66 -38.97 -8.71
CA ASP A 854 5.45 -39.49 -9.84
C ASP A 854 5.63 -41.03 -9.72
N GLY A 855 4.59 -41.83 -9.99
CA GLY A 855 4.65 -43.31 -9.95
C GLY A 855 3.55 -43.96 -9.11
N GLU A 856 3.71 -45.25 -8.73
CA GLU A 856 2.86 -45.87 -7.69
C GLU A 856 2.92 -44.99 -6.44
N LEU A 857 1.73 -44.65 -5.91
CA LEU A 857 1.54 -43.84 -4.69
C LEU A 857 2.61 -44.17 -3.65
N THR A 858 3.27 -43.15 -3.10
CA THR A 858 4.10 -43.38 -1.93
C THR A 858 3.23 -43.99 -0.82
N SER A 859 3.80 -44.79 0.08
CA SER A 859 3.06 -45.40 1.19
C SER A 859 2.38 -44.37 2.11
N GLU A 860 2.73 -43.09 1.98
CA GLU A 860 2.23 -41.92 2.71
C GLU A 860 0.97 -41.34 2.01
N GLU A 861 1.01 -41.09 0.70
CA GLU A 861 -0.15 -40.61 -0.09
C GLU A 861 -1.27 -41.67 -0.17
N SER A 862 -0.90 -42.95 -0.24
CA SER A 862 -1.84 -44.06 -0.14
C SER A 862 -2.62 -44.02 1.17
N LYS A 863 -1.98 -43.69 2.31
CA LYS A 863 -2.65 -43.68 3.63
C LYS A 863 -3.71 -42.59 3.75
N ILE A 864 -3.44 -41.36 3.31
CA ILE A 864 -4.43 -40.27 3.33
C ILE A 864 -5.61 -40.61 2.41
N VAL A 865 -5.31 -41.14 1.21
CA VAL A 865 -6.30 -41.63 0.26
C VAL A 865 -7.10 -42.81 0.82
N ASP A 866 -6.46 -43.71 1.55
CA ASP A 866 -7.09 -44.86 2.21
C ASP A 866 -7.92 -44.43 3.43
N LEU A 867 -7.50 -43.39 4.17
CA LEU A 867 -8.24 -42.73 5.26
C LEU A 867 -9.49 -42.01 4.76
N ILE A 868 -9.36 -41.30 3.64
CA ILE A 868 -10.49 -40.69 2.93
C ILE A 868 -11.44 -41.79 2.43
N SER A 869 -10.90 -42.92 1.94
CA SER A 869 -11.70 -44.03 1.42
C SER A 869 -12.38 -44.85 2.52
N SER A 870 -11.75 -45.03 3.69
CA SER A 870 -12.33 -45.73 4.84
C SER A 870 -13.42 -44.91 5.51
N SER A 871 -13.23 -43.60 5.66
CA SER A 871 -14.21 -42.69 6.26
C SER A 871 -15.52 -42.56 5.47
N ILE A 872 -15.51 -42.80 4.14
CA ILE A 872 -16.74 -42.87 3.30
C ILE A 872 -17.55 -44.13 3.60
N ASN A 873 -16.88 -45.23 3.96
CA ASN A 873 -17.52 -46.52 4.17
C ASN A 873 -18.04 -46.70 5.60
N GLU A 874 -17.61 -45.87 6.55
CA GLU A 874 -17.85 -46.09 7.98
C GLU A 874 -19.15 -45.48 8.52
N LYS A 875 -19.80 -44.51 7.87
CA LYS A 875 -21.01 -43.89 8.45
C LYS A 875 -22.14 -43.51 7.49
N ASP A 876 -23.22 -44.31 7.51
CA ASP A 876 -24.56 -43.89 7.07
C ASP A 876 -25.23 -43.06 8.20
N GLY A 877 -24.92 -41.76 8.34
CA GLY A 877 -25.55 -40.89 9.36
C GLY A 877 -24.83 -39.57 9.66
N TYR A 878 -25.27 -38.88 10.72
CA TYR A 878 -24.66 -37.65 11.25
C TYR A 878 -23.43 -37.97 12.13
N LEU A 879 -22.54 -36.99 12.31
CA LEU A 879 -21.39 -37.14 13.22
C LEU A 879 -21.87 -37.19 14.69
N PHE A 880 -21.07 -37.80 15.57
CA PHE A 880 -21.41 -37.86 17.00
C PHE A 880 -21.57 -36.46 17.62
N ILE A 881 -20.80 -35.48 17.14
CA ILE A 881 -20.87 -34.08 17.56
C ILE A 881 -22.23 -33.42 17.31
N SER A 882 -23.08 -33.97 16.44
CA SER A 882 -24.43 -33.45 16.17
C SER A 882 -25.38 -33.61 17.36
N LYS A 883 -24.98 -34.43 18.34
CA LYS A 883 -25.64 -34.55 19.65
C LYS A 883 -25.39 -33.32 20.55
N LEU A 884 -24.45 -32.45 20.21
CA LEU A 884 -24.20 -31.16 20.88
C LEU A 884 -25.11 -30.08 20.27
N ILE A 885 -25.90 -29.43 21.12
CA ILE A 885 -27.00 -28.57 20.66
C ILE A 885 -26.56 -27.12 20.52
N ILE A 886 -26.82 -26.55 19.35
CA ILE A 886 -26.70 -25.11 19.07
C ILE A 886 -27.71 -24.35 19.93
N SER A 887 -27.26 -23.26 20.56
CA SER A 887 -28.10 -22.47 21.45
C SER A 887 -29.33 -21.91 20.71
N GLY A 888 -30.51 -22.14 21.27
CA GLY A 888 -31.78 -21.71 20.69
C GLY A 888 -32.33 -22.61 19.58
N CYS A 889 -31.68 -23.72 19.23
CA CYS A 889 -32.23 -24.74 18.32
C CYS A 889 -33.04 -25.81 19.07
N PHE A 890 -33.96 -26.45 18.36
CA PHE A 890 -34.89 -27.48 18.82
C PHE A 890 -35.70 -27.03 20.04
N ARG A 891 -36.22 -25.80 20.00
CA ARG A 891 -37.18 -25.32 21.02
C ARG A 891 -38.58 -25.80 20.65
N LYS A 892 -39.40 -26.17 21.64
CA LYS A 892 -40.83 -26.40 21.40
C LYS A 892 -41.46 -25.12 20.84
N SER A 893 -42.33 -25.26 19.84
CA SER A 893 -43.17 -24.16 19.37
C SER A 893 -44.04 -23.67 20.53
N GLU A 894 -43.98 -22.38 20.85
CA GLU A 894 -44.92 -21.72 21.76
C GLU A 894 -46.36 -21.75 21.23
#